data_AF-A0A1Q8BSJ7-F1
#
_entry.id   AF-A0A1Q8BSJ7-F1
#
_cell.length_a   1.000
_cell.length_b   1.000
_cell.length_c   1.000
_cell.angle_alpha   90.00
_cell.angle_beta   90.00
_cell.angle_gamma   90.00
#
_symmetry.space_group_name_H-M   'P 1'
#
loop_
_entity.id
_entity.type
_entity.pdbx_description
1 polymer ?
#
loop_
_entity_poly.entity_id
_entity_poly.type
_entity_poly.pdbx_seq_one_letter_code
_entity_poly.pdbx_strand_id
1 'polypeptide(L)'
;MRPDVPARVVVLVSGSGTLLQAVLDASADPAYPVRVVAVGADRDGVEGLARAERAGVPSFVVRLGDHPDRAAWDTALADAVERYRPDLVVSAGFMKILGPAFLDRFGGRVVNTHPALLPAFPGAHAVADAVAHGVRVAGCTVHLVDAGVDTGPIVAQQAVHVTPDDDVETLHERIKVVERRLLVDVIALLAREGYTVHGRKVSIGVSDERRPVRRALIGVSDKAGLLELATGLHASGVEIVSTGGTARAIADAGVPVTPVEQVTGFPESLDGRVKTLHPGVHAGLLADLRKPEHTTQLTSLGITPFDLLVVNLYPFEQTVASGAAAEECVEQIDIGGPAMVRAAAKNHANVAVVVDPERYGWVLDQVRDGGFTLADRQALAVAAFRHTASYDIAVASWMGNVLAPEPDGFPRWVGASWERRTVLRYGENPHQQGALYVSSHGGTGLATAEQLHGKEMSYNNYTDSDAAWRAAHDHEQPCVAIIKHANPCGIAISTVDGVGAIADAHRKAHACDPLSAFGGVIAANREVTVDMAEQVAEVFTEVIIAPSYADGALDVLSRKKNIRILVAPSPSRGGAETRAVSGGLLMQSLDVLDAEGDDPANWTLATGKPADDQTLADLAFAWRACRAVKSNAIVLAAGGATVGVGMGQVNRVDAARLAITRADDRASGSVAASDAFFPFPDGPQLLLDAGVRAIVQPGGSVRDAEVIAAAEAAGASLYLTGTRHFSH
;
A
#
# COMPACT_ATOMS: atom_id res chain seq x y z
N MET A 1 8.46 -15.13 -16.25
CA MET A 1 8.99 -14.03 -17.10
C MET A 1 8.98 -12.74 -16.29
N ARG A 2 9.80 -11.74 -16.62
CA ARG A 2 9.70 -10.42 -15.95
C ARG A 2 8.50 -9.68 -16.58
N PRO A 3 7.57 -9.11 -15.81
CA PRO A 3 6.32 -8.54 -16.33
C PRO A 3 6.52 -7.36 -17.31
N ASP A 4 7.70 -6.73 -17.34
CA ASP A 4 7.96 -5.52 -18.14
C ASP A 4 8.75 -5.76 -19.44
N VAL A 5 9.10 -7.01 -19.79
CA VAL A 5 9.85 -7.32 -21.02
C VAL A 5 9.02 -8.28 -21.89
N PRO A 6 8.65 -7.89 -23.13
CA PRO A 6 7.90 -8.77 -24.03
C PRO A 6 8.62 -10.09 -24.31
N ALA A 7 7.88 -11.20 -24.28
CA ALA A 7 8.39 -12.53 -24.57
C ALA A 7 8.87 -12.63 -26.03
N ARG A 8 10.05 -13.20 -26.23
CA ARG A 8 10.68 -13.40 -27.54
C ARG A 8 10.08 -14.63 -28.21
N VAL A 9 9.44 -14.43 -29.35
CA VAL A 9 8.78 -15.52 -30.10
C VAL A 9 9.46 -15.75 -31.45
N VAL A 10 9.78 -17.01 -31.74
CA VAL A 10 10.14 -17.45 -33.10
C VAL A 10 8.93 -18.16 -33.71
N VAL A 11 8.53 -17.77 -34.92
CA VAL A 11 7.39 -18.37 -35.62
C VAL A 11 7.87 -19.22 -36.79
N LEU A 12 7.39 -20.46 -36.90
CA LEU A 12 7.71 -21.39 -37.98
C LEU A 12 6.52 -21.49 -38.97
N VAL A 13 6.79 -21.41 -40.27
CA VAL A 13 5.76 -21.38 -41.34
C VAL A 13 6.14 -22.22 -42.56
N SER A 14 5.14 -22.76 -43.28
CA SER A 14 5.36 -23.49 -44.55
C SER A 14 4.57 -22.95 -45.75
N GLY A 15 3.75 -21.92 -45.56
CA GLY A 15 2.78 -21.46 -46.57
C GLY A 15 2.40 -19.99 -46.46
N SER A 16 1.09 -19.70 -46.49
CA SER A 16 0.56 -18.34 -46.61
C SER A 16 0.89 -17.39 -45.46
N GLY A 17 1.19 -17.93 -44.28
CA GLY A 17 1.57 -17.16 -43.08
C GLY A 17 0.45 -16.29 -42.50
N THR A 18 -0.83 -16.66 -42.68
CA THR A 18 -1.96 -15.86 -42.14
C THR A 18 -2.02 -15.87 -40.61
N LEU A 19 -1.60 -16.97 -39.96
CA LEU A 19 -1.41 -17.05 -38.51
C LEU A 19 -0.25 -16.18 -38.03
N LEU A 20 0.88 -16.19 -38.77
CA LEU A 20 1.99 -15.27 -38.52
C LEU A 20 1.51 -13.81 -38.61
N GLN A 21 0.70 -13.45 -39.61
CA GLN A 21 0.17 -12.09 -39.73
C GLN A 21 -0.61 -11.67 -38.48
N ALA A 22 -1.48 -12.53 -37.97
CA ALA A 22 -2.27 -12.22 -36.77
C ALA A 22 -1.38 -11.94 -35.55
N VAL A 23 -0.27 -12.70 -35.39
CA VAL A 23 0.70 -12.46 -34.31
C VAL A 23 1.48 -11.16 -34.54
N LEU A 24 1.88 -10.87 -35.78
CA LEU A 24 2.56 -9.60 -36.11
C LEU A 24 1.68 -8.38 -35.85
N ASP A 25 0.40 -8.45 -36.24
CA ASP A 25 -0.57 -7.38 -36.05
C ASP A 25 -0.81 -7.13 -34.54
N ALA A 26 -0.91 -8.19 -33.73
CA ALA A 26 -1.03 -8.07 -32.28
C ALA A 26 0.25 -7.49 -31.64
N SER A 27 1.43 -7.94 -32.09
CA SER A 27 2.74 -7.44 -31.63
C SER A 27 3.02 -5.98 -32.02
N ALA A 28 2.19 -5.34 -32.87
CA ALA A 28 2.29 -3.92 -33.15
C ALA A 28 1.76 -3.04 -31.98
N ASP A 29 0.91 -3.59 -31.11
CA ASP A 29 0.46 -2.93 -29.88
C ASP A 29 1.56 -3.05 -28.80
N PRO A 30 2.11 -1.94 -28.26
CA PRO A 30 3.09 -1.96 -27.18
C PRO A 30 2.61 -2.64 -25.90
N ALA A 31 1.30 -2.75 -25.67
CA ALA A 31 0.71 -3.44 -24.52
C ALA A 31 0.62 -4.97 -24.71
N TYR A 32 0.88 -5.46 -25.92
CA TYR A 32 0.89 -6.89 -26.20
C TYR A 32 2.20 -7.52 -25.69
N PRO A 33 2.13 -8.61 -24.90
CA PRO A 33 3.25 -9.11 -24.09
C PRO A 33 4.27 -9.94 -24.91
N VAL A 34 4.18 -9.93 -26.23
CA VAL A 34 4.94 -10.80 -27.14
C VAL A 34 5.57 -9.98 -28.25
N ARG A 35 6.83 -10.29 -28.56
CA ARG A 35 7.56 -9.76 -29.71
C ARG A 35 8.05 -10.90 -30.59
N VAL A 36 7.70 -10.88 -31.87
CA VAL A 36 8.28 -11.79 -32.86
C VAL A 36 9.72 -11.37 -33.14
N VAL A 37 10.67 -12.27 -32.87
CA VAL A 37 12.12 -12.01 -33.04
C VAL A 37 12.72 -12.66 -34.28
N ALA A 38 12.09 -13.71 -34.81
CA ALA A 38 12.42 -14.28 -36.11
C ALA A 38 11.27 -15.13 -36.69
N VAL A 39 11.31 -15.33 -38.01
CA VAL A 39 10.42 -16.24 -38.74
C VAL A 39 11.24 -17.29 -39.49
N GLY A 40 11.01 -18.57 -39.18
CA GLY A 40 11.65 -19.70 -39.83
C GLY A 40 10.72 -20.37 -40.85
N ALA A 41 11.26 -20.85 -41.98
CA ALA A 41 10.52 -21.66 -42.94
C ALA A 41 11.26 -22.94 -43.35
N ASP A 42 10.51 -23.95 -43.81
CA ASP A 42 11.07 -25.21 -44.34
C ASP A 42 11.35 -25.16 -45.85
N ARG A 43 11.01 -24.06 -46.52
CA ARG A 43 11.17 -23.84 -47.95
C ARG A 43 11.16 -22.35 -48.30
N ASP A 44 11.77 -22.01 -49.42
CA ASP A 44 11.83 -20.64 -49.93
C ASP A 44 10.53 -20.20 -50.59
N GLY A 45 10.41 -18.89 -50.83
CA GLY A 45 9.36 -18.32 -51.68
C GLY A 45 7.94 -18.42 -51.11
N VAL A 46 7.80 -18.74 -49.82
CA VAL A 46 6.49 -18.76 -49.15
C VAL A 46 6.08 -17.35 -48.74
N GLU A 47 4.79 -17.05 -48.90
CA GLU A 47 4.21 -15.75 -48.53
C GLU A 47 4.44 -15.41 -47.03
N GLY A 48 4.56 -16.40 -46.16
CA GLY A 48 4.95 -16.18 -44.77
C GLY A 48 6.29 -15.46 -44.59
N LEU A 49 7.29 -15.73 -45.44
CA LEU A 49 8.58 -15.02 -45.41
C LEU A 49 8.42 -13.58 -45.91
N ALA A 50 7.60 -13.35 -46.94
CA ALA A 50 7.30 -12.00 -47.44
C ALA A 50 6.52 -11.15 -46.42
N ARG A 51 5.69 -11.77 -45.57
CA ARG A 51 5.05 -11.10 -44.41
C ARG A 51 6.07 -10.67 -43.37
N ALA A 52 7.02 -11.56 -43.03
CA ALA A 52 8.09 -11.24 -42.09
C ALA A 52 8.96 -10.08 -42.58
N GLU A 53 9.33 -10.09 -43.86
CA GLU A 53 10.09 -9.02 -44.51
C GLU A 53 9.34 -7.67 -44.45
N ARG A 54 8.05 -7.64 -44.81
CA ARG A 54 7.22 -6.43 -44.71
C ARG A 54 7.12 -5.87 -43.30
N ALA A 55 7.18 -6.74 -42.28
CA ALA A 55 7.15 -6.37 -40.88
C ALA A 55 8.55 -6.04 -40.29
N GLY A 56 9.62 -6.13 -41.09
CA GLY A 56 11.00 -5.90 -40.63
C GLY A 56 11.51 -6.96 -39.65
N VAL A 57 10.93 -8.16 -39.66
CA VAL A 57 11.31 -9.28 -38.78
C VAL A 57 12.35 -10.15 -39.49
N PRO A 58 13.50 -10.47 -38.84
CA PRO A 58 14.49 -11.39 -39.41
C PRO A 58 13.88 -12.74 -39.79
N SER A 59 14.33 -13.31 -40.90
CA SER A 59 13.86 -14.62 -41.34
C SER A 59 14.99 -15.57 -41.70
N PHE A 60 14.72 -16.87 -41.64
CA PHE A 60 15.66 -17.92 -42.04
C PHE A 60 14.93 -19.09 -42.68
N VAL A 61 15.64 -19.84 -43.52
CA VAL A 61 15.10 -21.06 -44.15
C VAL A 61 16.00 -22.25 -43.82
N VAL A 62 15.39 -23.35 -43.41
CA VAL A 62 16.07 -24.65 -43.18
C VAL A 62 15.34 -25.71 -43.99
N ARG A 63 15.82 -25.97 -45.21
CA ARG A 63 15.14 -26.92 -46.11
C ARG A 63 15.55 -28.34 -45.77
N LEU A 64 14.57 -29.24 -45.70
CA LEU A 64 14.84 -30.66 -45.42
C LEU A 64 15.82 -31.28 -46.45
N GLY A 65 15.75 -30.87 -47.71
CA GLY A 65 16.61 -31.38 -48.78
C GLY A 65 18.08 -30.94 -48.69
N ASP A 66 18.40 -29.95 -47.86
CA ASP A 66 19.76 -29.43 -47.69
C ASP A 66 20.57 -30.24 -46.66
N HIS A 67 19.97 -31.27 -46.05
CA HIS A 67 20.58 -32.07 -44.99
C HIS A 67 20.56 -33.57 -45.35
N PRO A 68 21.56 -34.34 -44.88
CA PRO A 68 21.73 -35.75 -45.25
C PRO A 68 20.61 -36.65 -44.75
N ASP A 69 19.98 -36.30 -43.63
CA ASP A 69 18.87 -37.02 -43.04
C ASP A 69 17.98 -36.10 -42.18
N ARG A 70 16.90 -36.67 -41.64
CA ARG A 70 15.92 -35.94 -40.82
C ARG A 70 16.50 -35.46 -39.49
N ALA A 71 17.42 -36.21 -38.89
CA ALA A 71 18.00 -35.86 -37.59
C ALA A 71 18.97 -34.68 -37.72
N ALA A 72 19.76 -34.65 -38.81
CA ALA A 72 20.62 -33.53 -39.16
C ALA A 72 19.80 -32.26 -39.46
N TRP A 73 18.69 -32.38 -40.18
CA TRP A 73 17.76 -31.27 -40.40
C TRP A 73 17.14 -30.75 -39.09
N ASP A 74 16.70 -31.66 -38.22
CA ASP A 74 16.08 -31.31 -36.94
C ASP A 74 17.05 -30.53 -36.03
N THR A 75 18.31 -30.98 -35.97
CA THR A 75 19.39 -30.27 -35.27
C THR A 75 19.65 -28.89 -35.87
N ALA A 76 19.73 -28.79 -37.20
CA ALA A 76 19.96 -27.51 -37.88
C ALA A 76 18.81 -26.51 -37.67
N LEU A 77 17.57 -26.99 -37.66
CA LEU A 77 16.40 -26.18 -37.33
C LEU A 77 16.47 -25.69 -35.89
N ALA A 78 16.84 -26.56 -34.94
CA ALA A 78 17.00 -26.20 -33.55
C ALA A 78 18.11 -25.16 -33.35
N ASP A 79 19.25 -25.30 -34.02
CA ASP A 79 20.35 -24.33 -34.01
C ASP A 79 19.95 -22.99 -34.62
N ALA A 80 19.13 -23.00 -35.68
CA ALA A 80 18.61 -21.77 -36.28
C ALA A 80 17.67 -21.00 -35.34
N VAL A 81 16.80 -21.71 -34.63
CA VAL A 81 15.88 -21.13 -33.64
C VAL A 81 16.63 -20.62 -32.41
N GLU A 82 17.60 -21.38 -31.89
CA GLU A 82 18.37 -21.03 -30.67
C GLU A 82 19.13 -19.71 -30.79
N ARG A 83 19.63 -19.38 -32.00
CA ARG A 83 20.31 -18.10 -32.27
C ARG A 83 19.48 -16.87 -31.87
N TYR A 84 18.16 -17.01 -31.87
CA TYR A 84 17.22 -15.95 -31.50
C TYR A 84 16.74 -16.04 -30.04
N ARG A 85 17.24 -16.99 -29.23
CA ARG A 85 16.92 -17.15 -27.80
C ARG A 85 15.43 -16.96 -27.50
N PRO A 86 14.53 -17.79 -28.09
CA PRO A 86 13.09 -17.64 -27.88
C PRO A 86 12.67 -18.05 -26.46
N ASP A 87 11.68 -17.33 -25.95
CA ASP A 87 10.88 -17.73 -24.79
C ASP A 87 9.80 -18.74 -25.20
N LEU A 88 9.23 -18.57 -26.40
CA LEU A 88 8.29 -19.51 -27.03
C LEU A 88 8.61 -19.71 -28.53
N VAL A 89 8.31 -20.89 -29.04
CA VAL A 89 8.31 -21.20 -30.48
C VAL A 89 6.87 -21.45 -30.92
N VAL A 90 6.43 -20.81 -32.00
CA VAL A 90 5.08 -20.98 -32.54
C VAL A 90 5.13 -21.69 -33.89
N SER A 91 4.57 -22.89 -33.97
CA SER A 91 4.28 -23.58 -35.22
C SER A 91 2.97 -23.06 -35.80
N ALA A 92 3.08 -22.20 -36.82
CA ALA A 92 1.96 -21.49 -37.44
C ALA A 92 1.69 -22.06 -38.84
N GLY A 93 1.15 -23.28 -38.90
CA GLY A 93 0.98 -24.02 -40.16
C GLY A 93 2.31 -24.52 -40.73
N PHE A 94 3.21 -24.99 -39.86
CA PHE A 94 4.49 -25.59 -40.24
C PHE A 94 4.29 -27.08 -40.55
N MET A 95 4.54 -27.47 -41.80
CA MET A 95 4.17 -28.80 -42.34
C MET A 95 5.25 -29.87 -42.09
N LYS A 96 6.05 -29.73 -41.04
CA LYS A 96 7.13 -30.66 -40.69
C LYS A 96 7.06 -31.02 -39.22
N ILE A 97 7.11 -32.32 -38.94
CA ILE A 97 7.24 -32.87 -37.58
C ILE A 97 8.59 -32.43 -36.97
N LEU A 98 8.54 -31.88 -35.76
CA LEU A 98 9.71 -31.51 -34.96
C LEU A 98 10.23 -32.76 -34.25
N GLY A 99 11.51 -33.05 -34.40
CA GLY A 99 12.15 -34.25 -33.89
C GLY A 99 12.75 -34.09 -32.49
N PRO A 100 13.40 -35.15 -31.98
CA PRO A 100 13.97 -35.16 -30.63
C PRO A 100 14.98 -34.04 -30.38
N ALA A 101 15.87 -33.72 -31.33
CA ALA A 101 16.91 -32.71 -31.12
C ALA A 101 16.31 -31.31 -30.94
N PHE A 102 15.19 -31.03 -31.61
CA PHE A 102 14.43 -29.81 -31.41
C PHE A 102 13.66 -29.80 -30.08
N LEU A 103 12.95 -30.89 -29.78
CA LEU A 103 12.12 -31.02 -28.58
C LEU A 103 12.95 -31.10 -27.29
N ASP A 104 14.17 -31.62 -27.31
CA ASP A 104 15.05 -31.60 -26.14
C ASP A 104 15.43 -30.17 -25.72
N ARG A 105 15.45 -29.23 -26.68
CA ARG A 105 15.79 -27.83 -26.42
C ARG A 105 14.57 -26.97 -26.14
N PHE A 106 13.49 -27.16 -26.91
CA PHE A 106 12.32 -26.29 -26.88
C PHE A 106 11.05 -26.97 -26.39
N GLY A 107 11.09 -28.27 -26.09
CA GLY A 107 9.96 -29.04 -25.59
C GLY A 107 9.31 -28.38 -24.38
N GLY A 108 7.99 -28.41 -24.35
CA GLY A 108 7.19 -27.66 -23.38
C GLY A 108 7.11 -26.15 -23.64
N ARG A 109 7.77 -25.62 -24.68
CA ARG A 109 7.72 -24.21 -25.10
C ARG A 109 7.32 -24.01 -26.57
N VAL A 110 6.98 -25.09 -27.26
CA VAL A 110 6.52 -25.06 -28.66
C VAL A 110 5.00 -25.12 -28.70
N VAL A 111 4.37 -24.05 -29.18
CA VAL A 111 2.92 -23.93 -29.36
C VAL A 111 2.58 -24.25 -30.82
N ASN A 112 1.60 -25.12 -31.05
CA ASN A 112 1.04 -25.40 -32.37
C ASN A 112 -0.46 -25.14 -32.36
N THR A 113 -0.98 -24.77 -33.53
CA THR A 113 -2.42 -24.71 -33.78
C THR A 113 -2.83 -25.77 -34.78
N HIS A 114 -3.97 -26.40 -34.52
CA HIS A 114 -4.53 -27.48 -35.33
C HIS A 114 -5.99 -27.17 -35.70
N PRO A 115 -6.41 -27.30 -36.97
CA PRO A 115 -7.76 -26.95 -37.42
C PRO A 115 -8.80 -28.05 -37.15
N ALA A 116 -8.75 -28.66 -35.96
CA ALA A 116 -9.80 -29.51 -35.40
C ALA A 116 -9.80 -29.46 -33.88
N LEU A 117 -10.86 -29.98 -33.26
CA LEU A 117 -10.96 -30.17 -31.80
C LEU A 117 -10.25 -31.47 -31.39
N LEU A 118 -8.96 -31.40 -31.09
CA LEU A 118 -8.19 -32.55 -30.62
C LEU A 118 -8.81 -33.16 -29.36
N PRO A 119 -8.79 -34.49 -29.20
CA PRO A 119 -8.06 -35.47 -30.00
C PRO A 119 -8.75 -35.92 -31.31
N ALA A 120 -9.87 -35.31 -31.71
CA ALA A 120 -10.54 -35.67 -32.95
C ALA A 120 -9.80 -35.13 -34.19
N PHE A 121 -9.73 -35.95 -35.24
CA PHE A 121 -9.13 -35.62 -36.54
C PHE A 121 -7.68 -35.09 -36.46
N PRO A 122 -6.72 -35.83 -35.88
CA PRO A 122 -5.31 -35.46 -35.94
C PRO A 122 -4.75 -35.61 -37.37
N GLY A 123 -3.68 -34.88 -37.69
CA GLY A 123 -2.99 -34.97 -38.97
C GLY A 123 -3.49 -33.99 -40.04
N ALA A 124 -2.85 -34.03 -41.20
CA ALA A 124 -2.92 -32.96 -42.21
C ALA A 124 -4.29 -32.81 -42.92
N HIS A 125 -5.20 -33.77 -42.78
CA HIS A 125 -6.50 -33.79 -43.48
C HIS A 125 -7.70 -33.47 -42.57
N ALA A 126 -7.43 -32.93 -41.37
CA ALA A 126 -8.42 -32.74 -40.31
C ALA A 126 -9.78 -32.15 -40.74
N VAL A 127 -9.77 -31.07 -41.55
CA VAL A 127 -11.01 -30.42 -42.00
C VAL A 127 -11.76 -31.28 -43.02
N ALA A 128 -11.03 -31.92 -43.95
CA ALA A 128 -11.64 -32.82 -44.93
C ALA A 128 -12.27 -34.04 -44.24
N ASP A 129 -11.59 -34.59 -43.23
CA ASP A 129 -12.10 -35.69 -42.43
C ASP A 129 -13.34 -35.28 -41.62
N ALA A 130 -13.35 -34.07 -41.05
CA ALA A 130 -14.51 -33.55 -40.32
C ALA A 130 -15.75 -33.41 -41.21
N VAL A 131 -15.59 -32.88 -42.44
CA VAL A 131 -16.67 -32.80 -43.44
C VAL A 131 -17.14 -34.18 -43.85
N ALA A 132 -16.22 -35.10 -44.16
CA ALA A 132 -16.55 -36.47 -44.56
C ALA A 132 -17.28 -37.26 -43.47
N HIS A 133 -16.96 -37.01 -42.19
CA HIS A 133 -17.66 -37.60 -41.05
C HIS A 133 -19.02 -36.94 -40.75
N GLY A 134 -19.33 -35.80 -41.38
CA GLY A 134 -20.59 -35.09 -41.21
C GLY A 134 -20.79 -34.51 -39.81
N VAL A 135 -19.72 -34.12 -39.13
CA VAL A 135 -19.82 -33.53 -37.79
C VAL A 135 -20.63 -32.23 -37.81
N ARG A 136 -21.33 -31.91 -36.71
CA ARG A 136 -22.05 -30.63 -36.55
C ARG A 136 -21.27 -29.58 -35.78
N VAL A 137 -20.17 -30.01 -35.15
CA VAL A 137 -19.24 -29.15 -34.41
C VAL A 137 -17.83 -29.52 -34.83
N ALA A 138 -17.12 -28.55 -35.39
CA ALA A 138 -15.69 -28.57 -35.66
C ALA A 138 -15.02 -27.49 -34.80
N GLY A 139 -13.78 -27.10 -35.11
CA GLY A 139 -13.11 -26.03 -34.39
C GLY A 139 -11.60 -26.04 -34.60
N CYS A 140 -10.88 -25.37 -33.72
CA CYS A 140 -9.43 -25.40 -33.67
C CYS A 140 -8.93 -25.64 -32.25
N THR A 141 -7.70 -26.14 -32.16
CA THR A 141 -7.00 -26.41 -30.91
C THR A 141 -5.64 -25.76 -30.92
N VAL A 142 -5.30 -25.03 -29.85
CA VAL A 142 -3.93 -24.61 -29.56
C VAL A 142 -3.37 -25.57 -28.49
N HIS A 143 -2.25 -26.21 -28.80
CA HIS A 143 -1.63 -27.21 -27.93
C HIS A 143 -0.10 -27.05 -27.89
N LEU A 144 0.54 -27.64 -26.88
CA LEU A 144 1.99 -27.77 -26.84
C LEU A 144 2.42 -28.98 -27.69
N VAL A 145 3.50 -28.84 -28.43
CA VAL A 145 4.03 -29.93 -29.28
C VAL A 145 4.77 -30.95 -28.43
N ASP A 146 4.49 -32.23 -28.66
CA ASP A 146 5.24 -33.37 -28.15
C ASP A 146 5.78 -34.21 -29.33
N ALA A 147 6.33 -35.39 -29.04
CA ALA A 147 6.94 -36.25 -30.06
C ALA A 147 5.92 -36.91 -31.02
N GLY A 148 4.62 -36.84 -30.74
CA GLY A 148 3.57 -37.41 -31.58
C GLY A 148 2.90 -36.37 -32.48
N VAL A 149 2.04 -36.84 -33.38
CA VAL A 149 1.32 -35.98 -34.32
C VAL A 149 0.03 -35.51 -33.67
N ASP A 150 -0.02 -34.21 -33.34
CA ASP A 150 -1.16 -33.53 -32.71
C ASP A 150 -1.62 -34.20 -31.39
N THR A 151 -0.68 -34.82 -30.67
CA THR A 151 -0.97 -35.54 -29.42
C THR A 151 -0.70 -34.73 -28.16
N GLY A 152 -0.03 -33.59 -28.25
CA GLY A 152 0.45 -32.90 -27.06
C GLY A 152 -0.64 -32.25 -26.18
N PRO A 153 -0.24 -31.72 -25.01
CA PRO A 153 -1.15 -31.11 -24.03
C PRO A 153 -1.93 -29.93 -24.62
N ILE A 154 -3.25 -29.99 -24.50
CA ILE A 154 -4.15 -28.95 -25.01
C ILE A 154 -4.08 -27.73 -24.09
N VAL A 155 -3.87 -26.54 -24.67
CA VAL A 155 -3.86 -25.27 -23.95
C VAL A 155 -5.24 -24.62 -24.04
N ALA A 156 -5.81 -24.54 -25.25
CA ALA A 156 -7.14 -23.99 -25.48
C ALA A 156 -7.79 -24.57 -26.74
N GLN A 157 -9.12 -24.52 -26.79
CA GLN A 157 -9.91 -24.96 -27.94
C GLN A 157 -11.05 -23.99 -28.18
N GLN A 158 -11.46 -23.87 -29.45
CA GLN A 158 -12.63 -23.09 -29.79
C GLN A 158 -13.47 -23.82 -30.85
N ALA A 159 -14.73 -24.05 -30.52
CA ALA A 159 -15.68 -24.73 -31.37
C ALA A 159 -16.25 -23.80 -32.45
N VAL A 160 -16.59 -24.40 -33.60
CA VAL A 160 -17.21 -23.79 -34.77
C VAL A 160 -18.34 -24.69 -35.24
N HIS A 161 -19.53 -24.12 -35.47
CA HIS A 161 -20.67 -24.87 -35.99
C HIS A 161 -20.47 -25.20 -37.48
N VAL A 162 -20.83 -26.43 -37.87
CA VAL A 162 -20.81 -26.90 -39.27
C VAL A 162 -22.23 -26.89 -39.82
N THR A 163 -22.47 -26.14 -40.91
CA THR A 163 -23.78 -26.03 -41.56
C THR A 163 -23.96 -27.14 -42.61
N PRO A 164 -25.20 -27.47 -43.00
CA PRO A 164 -25.46 -28.47 -44.05
C PRO A 164 -24.83 -28.16 -45.42
N ASP A 165 -24.57 -26.88 -45.69
CA ASP A 165 -24.02 -26.40 -46.96
C ASP A 165 -22.50 -26.20 -46.92
N ASP A 166 -21.83 -26.52 -45.80
CA ASP A 166 -20.38 -26.41 -45.70
C ASP A 166 -19.67 -27.49 -46.53
N ASP A 167 -18.71 -27.05 -47.33
CA ASP A 167 -17.65 -27.86 -47.91
C ASP A 167 -16.33 -27.67 -47.15
N VAL A 168 -15.27 -28.33 -47.62
CA VAL A 168 -13.95 -28.25 -46.98
C VAL A 168 -13.41 -26.82 -46.96
N GLU A 169 -13.62 -26.04 -48.02
CA GLU A 169 -13.08 -24.69 -48.14
C GLU A 169 -13.79 -23.71 -47.20
N THR A 170 -15.13 -23.69 -47.25
CA THR A 170 -15.99 -22.83 -46.44
C THR A 170 -15.86 -23.11 -44.95
N LEU A 171 -15.78 -24.39 -44.55
CA LEU A 171 -15.52 -24.76 -43.16
C LEU A 171 -14.12 -24.36 -42.72
N HIS A 172 -13.10 -24.59 -43.56
CA HIS A 172 -11.71 -24.26 -43.23
C HIS A 172 -11.53 -22.76 -43.03
N GLU A 173 -12.10 -21.91 -43.89
CA GLU A 173 -12.03 -20.46 -43.71
C GLU A 173 -12.71 -19.99 -42.41
N ARG A 174 -13.84 -20.60 -42.04
CA ARG A 174 -14.51 -20.30 -40.77
C ARG A 174 -13.64 -20.69 -39.57
N ILE A 175 -12.99 -21.86 -39.61
CA ILE A 175 -12.05 -22.31 -38.58
C ILE A 175 -10.86 -21.35 -38.49
N LYS A 176 -10.26 -20.95 -39.62
CA LYS A 176 -9.10 -20.05 -39.65
C LYS A 176 -9.35 -18.69 -39.00
N VAL A 177 -10.55 -18.13 -39.11
CA VAL A 177 -10.92 -16.86 -38.44
C VAL A 177 -10.77 -17.02 -36.93
N VAL A 178 -11.30 -18.11 -36.41
CA VAL A 178 -11.28 -18.41 -34.98
C VAL A 178 -9.87 -18.79 -34.50
N GLU A 179 -9.17 -19.57 -35.31
CA GLU A 179 -7.81 -20.03 -35.07
C GLU A 179 -6.82 -18.88 -34.88
N ARG A 180 -6.86 -17.86 -35.76
CA ARG A 180 -6.01 -16.67 -35.65
C ARG A 180 -6.19 -15.95 -34.32
N ARG A 181 -7.43 -15.75 -33.90
CA ARG A 181 -7.76 -15.11 -32.62
C ARG A 181 -7.27 -15.95 -31.44
N LEU A 182 -7.60 -17.24 -31.44
CA LEU A 182 -7.25 -18.15 -30.35
C LEU A 182 -5.74 -18.24 -30.16
N LEU A 183 -4.96 -18.30 -31.25
CA LEU A 183 -3.50 -18.33 -31.18
C LEU A 183 -2.93 -17.07 -30.53
N VAL A 184 -3.41 -15.89 -30.93
CA VAL A 184 -3.01 -14.59 -30.35
C VAL A 184 -3.32 -14.56 -28.86
N ASP A 185 -4.56 -14.90 -28.47
CA ASP A 185 -4.96 -14.87 -27.05
C ASP A 185 -4.11 -15.84 -26.20
N VAL A 186 -3.85 -17.04 -26.70
CA VAL A 186 -3.09 -18.06 -25.96
C VAL A 186 -1.62 -17.67 -25.79
N ILE A 187 -0.92 -17.22 -26.84
CA ILE A 187 0.49 -16.84 -26.67
C ILE A 187 0.64 -15.64 -25.73
N ALA A 188 -0.33 -14.71 -25.74
CA ALA A 188 -0.34 -13.59 -24.80
C ALA A 188 -0.55 -14.05 -23.36
N LEU A 189 -1.48 -14.99 -23.15
CA LEU A 189 -1.77 -15.59 -21.86
C LEU A 189 -0.53 -16.31 -21.29
N LEU A 190 0.10 -17.17 -22.09
CA LEU A 190 1.30 -17.91 -21.70
C LEU A 190 2.48 -16.96 -21.38
N ALA A 191 2.60 -15.85 -22.11
CA ALA A 191 3.65 -14.85 -21.88
C ALA A 191 3.42 -14.02 -20.60
N ARG A 192 2.17 -13.64 -20.31
CA ARG A 192 1.80 -12.84 -19.13
C ARG A 192 1.84 -13.64 -17.84
N GLU A 193 1.19 -14.81 -17.85
CA GLU A 193 0.89 -15.53 -16.62
C GLU A 193 1.87 -16.68 -16.35
N GLY A 194 2.63 -17.12 -17.37
CA GLY A 194 3.40 -18.35 -17.28
C GLY A 194 2.48 -19.58 -17.24
N TYR A 195 3.09 -20.77 -17.24
CA TYR A 195 2.36 -22.03 -17.22
C TYR A 195 3.22 -23.19 -16.74
N THR A 196 2.56 -24.25 -16.28
CA THR A 196 3.16 -25.55 -15.99
C THR A 196 2.46 -26.65 -16.79
N VAL A 197 3.17 -27.74 -17.06
CA VAL A 197 2.66 -28.90 -17.81
C VAL A 197 2.81 -30.14 -16.94
N HIS A 198 1.70 -30.80 -16.62
CA HIS A 198 1.68 -32.05 -15.87
C HIS A 198 0.95 -33.13 -16.68
N GLY A 199 1.71 -34.04 -17.29
CA GLY A 199 1.17 -35.03 -18.22
C GLY A 199 0.50 -34.34 -19.41
N ARG A 200 -0.82 -34.52 -19.55
CA ARG A 200 -1.64 -33.91 -20.62
C ARG A 200 -2.31 -32.58 -20.24
N LYS A 201 -2.13 -32.11 -19.00
CA LYS A 201 -2.78 -30.89 -18.50
C LYS A 201 -1.82 -29.71 -18.53
N VAL A 202 -2.31 -28.58 -19.02
CA VAL A 202 -1.62 -27.29 -18.96
C VAL A 202 -2.35 -26.42 -17.93
N SER A 203 -1.62 -25.91 -16.94
CA SER A 203 -2.12 -24.94 -15.97
C SER A 203 -1.51 -23.58 -16.27
N ILE A 204 -2.34 -22.56 -16.42
CA ILE A 204 -1.92 -21.17 -16.64
C ILE A 204 -1.78 -20.48 -15.27
N GLY A 205 -0.71 -19.71 -15.07
CA GLY A 205 -0.47 -18.97 -13.83
C GLY A 205 0.55 -19.61 -12.88
N VAL A 206 0.53 -19.18 -11.61
CA VAL A 206 1.45 -19.67 -10.56
C VAL A 206 1.17 -21.15 -10.28
N SER A 207 2.24 -21.95 -10.22
CA SER A 207 2.13 -23.37 -9.90
C SER A 207 1.47 -23.60 -8.53
N ASP A 208 0.39 -24.37 -8.51
CA ASP A 208 -0.22 -24.95 -7.30
C ASP A 208 0.62 -26.09 -6.70
N GLU A 209 1.80 -26.36 -7.26
CA GLU A 209 2.74 -27.33 -6.71
C GLU A 209 3.20 -26.90 -5.31
N ARG A 210 2.74 -27.68 -4.33
CA ARG A 210 3.08 -27.51 -2.92
C ARG A 210 4.44 -28.16 -2.65
N ARG A 211 5.28 -27.46 -1.89
CA ARG A 211 6.55 -28.01 -1.39
C ARG A 211 6.34 -28.51 0.04
N PRO A 212 6.42 -29.83 0.29
CA PRO A 212 6.26 -30.40 1.62
C PRO A 212 7.29 -29.84 2.59
N VAL A 213 6.85 -29.61 3.84
CA VAL A 213 7.76 -29.24 4.93
C VAL A 213 8.25 -30.53 5.58
N ARG A 214 9.56 -30.76 5.56
CA ARG A 214 10.21 -31.92 6.21
C ARG A 214 11.06 -31.49 7.39
N ARG A 215 11.66 -30.30 7.31
CA ARG A 215 12.51 -29.76 8.38
C ARG A 215 12.23 -28.28 8.63
N ALA A 216 11.95 -27.95 9.88
CA ALA A 216 11.67 -26.59 10.33
C ALA A 216 12.75 -26.09 11.30
N LEU A 217 13.23 -24.87 11.09
CA LEU A 217 14.06 -24.14 12.05
C LEU A 217 13.18 -23.14 12.82
N ILE A 218 13.10 -23.28 14.14
CA ILE A 218 12.24 -22.45 15.00
C ILE A 218 13.11 -21.71 16.03
N GLY A 219 13.06 -20.38 16.02
CA GLY A 219 13.74 -19.54 17.01
C GLY A 219 12.93 -18.28 17.28
N VAL A 220 12.17 -18.27 18.37
CA VAL A 220 11.20 -17.20 18.66
C VAL A 220 11.48 -16.55 20.01
N SER A 221 11.36 -15.23 20.07
CA SER A 221 11.34 -14.47 21.31
C SER A 221 9.97 -14.56 21.98
N ASP A 222 8.93 -14.15 21.25
CA ASP A 222 7.52 -14.32 21.63
C ASP A 222 7.09 -15.78 21.39
N LYS A 223 6.59 -16.42 22.45
CA LYS A 223 6.23 -17.84 22.47
C LYS A 223 4.72 -18.07 22.34
N ALA A 224 3.94 -17.02 22.06
CA ALA A 224 2.53 -17.17 21.73
C ALA A 224 2.32 -18.21 20.62
N GLY A 225 1.45 -19.20 20.85
CA GLY A 225 1.14 -20.25 19.88
C GLY A 225 2.26 -21.27 19.60
N LEU A 226 3.42 -21.17 20.26
CA LEU A 226 4.61 -21.99 19.95
C LEU A 226 4.35 -23.48 20.16
N LEU A 227 3.65 -23.84 21.24
CA LEU A 227 3.41 -25.24 21.58
C LEU A 227 2.42 -25.90 20.62
N GLU A 228 1.35 -25.19 20.23
CA GLU A 228 0.43 -25.68 19.20
C GLU A 228 1.14 -25.87 17.86
N LEU A 229 1.97 -24.90 17.46
CA LEU A 229 2.77 -24.99 16.23
C LEU A 229 3.72 -26.18 16.25
N ALA A 230 4.56 -26.31 17.30
CA ALA A 230 5.54 -27.37 17.38
C ALA A 230 4.90 -28.76 17.43
N THR A 231 3.81 -28.92 18.19
CA THR A 231 3.07 -30.18 18.27
C THR A 231 2.46 -30.55 16.93
N GLY A 232 1.84 -29.59 16.22
CA GLY A 232 1.24 -29.82 14.90
C GLY A 232 2.27 -30.18 13.82
N LEU A 233 3.41 -29.48 13.80
CA LEU A 233 4.53 -29.79 12.91
C LEU A 233 5.07 -31.21 13.18
N HIS A 234 5.31 -31.56 14.44
CA HIS A 234 5.78 -32.89 14.82
C HIS A 234 4.78 -33.99 14.43
N ALA A 235 3.48 -33.78 14.68
CA ALA A 235 2.42 -34.70 14.27
C ALA A 235 2.35 -34.92 12.74
N SER A 236 2.87 -33.96 11.97
CA SER A 236 2.95 -34.02 10.50
C SER A 236 4.29 -34.63 10.02
N GLY A 237 5.12 -35.13 10.93
CA GLY A 237 6.41 -35.76 10.63
C GLY A 237 7.55 -34.76 10.34
N VAL A 238 7.39 -33.50 10.69
CA VAL A 238 8.42 -32.46 10.50
C VAL A 238 9.51 -32.59 11.57
N GLU A 239 10.77 -32.64 11.14
CA GLU A 239 11.93 -32.50 12.03
C GLU A 239 12.02 -31.05 12.51
N ILE A 240 12.04 -30.85 13.83
CA ILE A 240 12.17 -29.53 14.44
C ILE A 240 13.61 -29.32 14.89
N VAL A 241 14.25 -28.28 14.34
CA VAL A 241 15.52 -27.73 14.81
C VAL A 241 15.24 -26.44 15.57
N SER A 242 15.81 -26.27 16.76
CA SER A 242 15.62 -25.06 17.56
C SER A 242 16.81 -24.74 18.45
N THR A 243 16.81 -23.58 19.09
CA THR A 243 17.92 -23.07 19.91
C THR A 243 17.43 -22.49 21.26
N GLY A 244 18.30 -22.56 22.27
CA GLY A 244 18.14 -21.89 23.56
C GLY A 244 16.78 -22.13 24.23
N GLY A 245 16.18 -21.05 24.72
CA GLY A 245 14.88 -21.10 25.41
C GLY A 245 13.71 -21.60 24.55
N THR A 246 13.78 -21.47 23.23
CA THR A 246 12.75 -22.02 22.33
C THR A 246 12.82 -23.55 22.30
N ALA A 247 14.02 -24.11 22.13
CA ALA A 247 14.24 -25.56 22.14
C ALA A 247 13.78 -26.19 23.46
N ARG A 248 14.11 -25.54 24.59
CA ARG A 248 13.69 -26.00 25.91
C ARG A 248 12.16 -26.02 26.07
N ALA A 249 11.48 -24.94 25.68
CA ALA A 249 10.02 -24.86 25.78
C ALA A 249 9.32 -25.95 24.96
N ILE A 250 9.81 -26.25 23.76
CA ILE A 250 9.26 -27.32 22.90
C ILE A 250 9.55 -28.70 23.50
N ALA A 251 10.78 -28.94 23.99
CA ALA A 251 11.17 -30.21 24.58
C ALA A 251 10.43 -30.51 25.90
N ASP A 252 10.20 -29.49 26.74
CA ASP A 252 9.44 -29.61 27.99
C ASP A 252 7.97 -30.00 27.73
N ALA A 253 7.44 -29.72 26.53
CA ALA A 253 6.13 -30.17 26.07
C ALA A 253 6.13 -31.60 25.47
N GLY A 254 7.26 -32.30 25.49
CA GLY A 254 7.41 -33.68 25.02
C GLY A 254 7.61 -33.82 23.50
N VAL A 255 7.80 -32.72 22.78
CA VAL A 255 8.07 -32.74 21.34
C VAL A 255 9.59 -32.90 21.11
N PRO A 256 10.04 -33.90 20.32
CA PRO A 256 11.45 -34.04 19.99
C PRO A 256 12.02 -32.83 19.25
N VAL A 257 13.17 -32.34 19.70
CA VAL A 257 13.87 -31.19 19.11
C VAL A 257 15.33 -31.55 18.88
N THR A 258 15.83 -31.26 17.68
CA THR A 258 17.25 -31.25 17.37
C THR A 258 17.83 -29.88 17.76
N PRO A 259 18.73 -29.78 18.76
CA PRO A 259 19.39 -28.53 19.09
C PRO A 259 20.26 -28.02 17.93
N VAL A 260 20.29 -26.72 17.69
CA VAL A 260 21.13 -26.11 16.64
C VAL A 260 22.61 -26.48 16.81
N GLU A 261 23.09 -26.66 18.03
CA GLU A 261 24.47 -27.06 18.35
C GLU A 261 24.82 -28.43 17.76
N GLN A 262 23.83 -29.34 17.63
CA GLN A 262 24.02 -30.62 16.94
C GLN A 262 24.10 -30.46 15.42
N VAL A 263 23.42 -29.46 14.87
CA VAL A 263 23.47 -29.14 13.43
C VAL A 263 24.78 -28.44 13.07
N THR A 264 25.28 -27.57 13.94
CA THR A 264 26.48 -26.77 13.68
C THR A 264 27.76 -27.46 14.15
N GLY A 265 27.69 -28.33 15.16
CA GLY A 265 28.86 -28.83 15.88
C GLY A 265 29.55 -27.75 16.74
N PHE A 266 28.91 -26.59 16.93
CA PHE A 266 29.46 -25.45 17.66
C PHE A 266 28.60 -25.13 18.89
N PRO A 267 29.19 -25.03 20.09
CA PRO A 267 28.44 -24.81 21.32
C PRO A 267 27.89 -23.38 21.42
N GLU A 268 26.81 -23.20 22.19
CA GLU A 268 26.33 -21.86 22.54
C GLU A 268 27.45 -21.07 23.24
N SER A 269 27.76 -19.88 22.72
CA SER A 269 28.89 -19.04 23.13
C SER A 269 28.47 -17.58 23.18
N LEU A 270 29.15 -16.79 24.02
CA LEU A 270 28.92 -15.34 24.17
C LEU A 270 27.45 -15.02 24.48
N ASP A 271 26.89 -15.73 25.46
CA ASP A 271 25.48 -15.59 25.89
C ASP A 271 24.46 -15.76 24.75
N GLY A 272 24.82 -16.59 23.77
CA GLY A 272 23.96 -16.94 22.64
C GLY A 272 24.01 -15.97 21.45
N ARG A 273 24.88 -14.95 21.46
CA ARG A 273 24.98 -13.94 20.39
C ARG A 273 25.32 -14.50 19.01
N VAL A 274 26.06 -15.61 18.94
CA VAL A 274 26.62 -16.14 17.67
C VAL A 274 26.07 -17.51 17.27
N LYS A 275 25.09 -18.04 18.00
CA LYS A 275 24.70 -19.46 17.91
C LYS A 275 24.13 -19.90 16.55
N THR A 276 23.47 -19.02 15.81
CA THR A 276 22.90 -19.32 14.49
C THR A 276 23.70 -18.73 13.32
N LEU A 277 24.73 -17.91 13.60
CA LEU A 277 25.59 -17.28 12.59
C LEU A 277 26.64 -18.28 12.05
N HIS A 278 26.15 -19.43 11.55
CA HIS A 278 26.98 -20.55 11.14
C HIS A 278 26.63 -21.03 9.72
N PRO A 279 27.62 -21.41 8.89
CA PRO A 279 27.35 -21.93 7.54
C PRO A 279 26.45 -23.17 7.53
N GLY A 280 26.51 -24.03 8.55
CA GLY A 280 25.62 -25.18 8.70
C GLY A 280 24.13 -24.81 8.76
N VAL A 281 23.80 -23.63 9.30
CA VAL A 281 22.43 -23.10 9.31
C VAL A 281 22.15 -22.36 8.01
N HIS A 282 22.98 -21.39 7.64
CA HIS A 282 22.72 -20.51 6.51
C HIS A 282 22.82 -21.20 5.15
N ALA A 283 23.67 -22.20 4.96
CA ALA A 283 23.69 -22.99 3.74
C ALA A 283 22.38 -23.79 3.58
N GLY A 284 21.85 -24.34 4.69
CA GLY A 284 20.55 -25.02 4.69
C GLY A 284 19.38 -24.10 4.36
N LEU A 285 19.48 -22.80 4.68
CA LEU A 285 18.48 -21.79 4.34
C LEU A 285 18.67 -21.19 2.92
N LEU A 286 19.90 -21.03 2.44
CA LEU A 286 20.22 -20.27 1.22
C LEU A 286 20.43 -21.12 -0.04
N ALA A 287 20.63 -22.44 0.11
CA ALA A 287 20.82 -23.30 -1.03
C ALA A 287 19.59 -23.30 -1.95
N ASP A 288 19.75 -22.77 -3.16
CA ASP A 288 18.73 -22.89 -4.21
C ASP A 288 18.58 -24.33 -4.71
N LEU A 289 17.59 -25.07 -4.20
CA LEU A 289 17.39 -26.49 -4.50
C LEU A 289 16.90 -26.76 -5.93
N ARG A 290 16.59 -25.72 -6.71
CA ARG A 290 16.33 -25.84 -8.16
C ARG A 290 17.61 -26.08 -8.96
N LYS A 291 18.77 -25.87 -8.35
CA LYS A 291 20.09 -26.04 -8.96
C LYS A 291 20.74 -27.34 -8.49
N PRO A 292 20.97 -28.32 -9.37
CA PRO A 292 21.63 -29.58 -9.00
C PRO A 292 22.99 -29.38 -8.29
N GLU A 293 23.73 -28.35 -8.68
CA GLU A 293 25.05 -28.03 -8.12
C GLU A 293 24.96 -27.70 -6.62
N HIS A 294 23.94 -26.95 -6.22
CA HIS A 294 23.71 -26.60 -4.82
C HIS A 294 23.31 -27.83 -3.99
N THR A 295 22.46 -28.70 -4.54
CA THR A 295 22.06 -29.94 -3.84
C THR A 295 23.24 -30.91 -3.64
N THR A 296 24.12 -31.00 -4.64
CA THR A 296 25.36 -31.79 -4.56
C THR A 296 26.28 -31.23 -3.48
N GLN A 297 26.43 -29.90 -3.43
CA GLN A 297 27.26 -29.24 -2.44
C GLN A 297 26.74 -29.39 -1.01
N LEU A 298 25.43 -29.29 -0.79
CA LEU A 298 24.82 -29.58 0.51
C LEU A 298 25.14 -31.01 0.97
N THR A 299 25.02 -31.97 0.06
CA THR A 299 25.32 -33.38 0.34
C THR A 299 26.79 -33.57 0.72
N SER A 300 27.73 -32.97 -0.02
CA SER A 300 29.16 -33.08 0.28
C SER A 300 29.55 -32.45 1.62
N LEU A 301 28.81 -31.42 2.05
CA LEU A 301 29.02 -30.73 3.32
C LEU A 301 28.28 -31.40 4.48
N GLY A 302 27.44 -32.42 4.22
CA GLY A 302 26.61 -33.05 5.24
C GLY A 302 25.53 -32.13 5.81
N ILE A 303 25.06 -31.15 5.03
CA ILE A 303 24.07 -30.16 5.47
C ILE A 303 22.71 -30.50 4.89
N THR A 304 21.72 -30.66 5.76
CA THR A 304 20.31 -30.85 5.36
C THR A 304 19.62 -29.48 5.18
N PRO A 305 18.89 -29.25 4.08
CA PRO A 305 18.18 -28.00 3.87
C PRO A 305 16.97 -27.85 4.82
N PHE A 306 16.51 -26.61 4.99
CA PHE A 306 15.28 -26.30 5.72
C PHE A 306 14.16 -25.93 4.74
N ASP A 307 12.94 -26.36 5.04
CA ASP A 307 11.75 -26.01 4.24
C ASP A 307 10.94 -24.88 4.90
N LEU A 308 11.05 -24.75 6.22
CA LEU A 308 10.34 -23.75 7.02
C LEU A 308 11.30 -23.08 8.01
N LEU A 309 11.24 -21.75 8.09
CA LEU A 309 11.83 -20.94 9.15
C LEU A 309 10.71 -20.24 9.91
N VAL A 310 10.67 -20.38 11.24
CA VAL A 310 9.78 -19.64 12.12
C VAL A 310 10.60 -18.82 13.11
N VAL A 311 10.62 -17.50 12.94
CA VAL A 311 11.43 -16.58 13.75
C VAL A 311 10.69 -15.27 13.95
N ASN A 312 10.44 -14.89 15.21
CA ASN A 312 10.10 -13.50 15.56
C ASN A 312 11.27 -12.89 16.34
N LEU A 313 11.51 -11.60 16.13
CA LEU A 313 12.69 -10.90 16.62
C LEU A 313 12.56 -10.54 18.11
N TYR A 314 13.67 -10.16 18.72
CA TYR A 314 13.67 -9.64 20.08
C TYR A 314 12.83 -8.37 20.18
N PRO A 315 12.13 -8.13 21.31
CA PRO A 315 11.16 -7.05 21.46
C PRO A 315 11.86 -5.71 21.73
N PHE A 316 12.71 -5.27 20.79
CA PHE A 316 13.51 -4.05 20.91
C PHE A 316 12.63 -2.82 21.19
N GLU A 317 11.57 -2.62 20.40
CA GLU A 317 10.64 -1.50 20.58
C GLU A 317 9.95 -1.51 21.95
N GLN A 318 9.53 -2.68 22.44
CA GLN A 318 8.90 -2.81 23.76
C GLN A 318 9.90 -2.53 24.88
N THR A 319 11.16 -2.93 24.70
CA THR A 319 12.25 -2.68 25.66
C THR A 319 12.53 -1.19 25.76
N VAL A 320 12.65 -0.50 24.62
CA VAL A 320 12.79 0.97 24.57
C VAL A 320 11.58 1.65 25.24
N ALA A 321 10.36 1.23 24.90
CA ALA A 321 9.14 1.79 25.47
C ALA A 321 9.00 1.57 26.99
N SER A 322 9.63 0.53 27.54
CA SER A 322 9.65 0.27 28.98
C SER A 322 10.53 1.24 29.78
N GLY A 323 11.37 2.04 29.11
CA GLY A 323 12.32 2.94 29.75
C GLY A 323 13.61 2.24 30.22
N ALA A 324 13.93 1.10 29.62
CA ALA A 324 15.16 0.35 29.89
C ALA A 324 16.43 1.19 29.66
N ALA A 325 17.50 0.84 30.37
CA ALA A 325 18.79 1.50 30.21
C ALA A 325 19.38 1.27 28.81
N ALA A 326 20.30 2.13 28.38
CA ALA A 326 20.86 2.06 27.03
C ALA A 326 21.60 0.73 26.78
N GLU A 327 22.33 0.24 27.77
CA GLU A 327 23.01 -1.06 27.71
C GLU A 327 22.01 -2.21 27.53
N GLU A 328 20.88 -2.18 28.23
CA GLU A 328 19.83 -3.20 28.12
C GLU A 328 19.16 -3.16 26.75
N CYS A 329 18.92 -1.97 26.19
CA CYS A 329 18.41 -1.83 24.82
C CYS A 329 19.39 -2.39 23.78
N VAL A 330 20.69 -2.16 23.97
CA VAL A 330 21.75 -2.72 23.09
C VAL A 330 21.76 -4.25 23.14
N GLU A 331 21.55 -4.87 24.29
CA GLU A 331 21.45 -6.33 24.41
C GLU A 331 20.23 -6.91 23.66
N GLN A 332 19.19 -6.11 23.44
CA GLN A 332 18.00 -6.52 22.67
C GLN A 332 18.16 -6.38 21.16
N ILE A 333 19.32 -5.92 20.67
CA ILE A 333 19.59 -5.86 19.22
C ILE A 333 19.93 -7.27 18.72
N ASP A 334 18.93 -7.94 18.16
CA ASP A 334 19.08 -9.26 17.53
C ASP A 334 19.90 -9.19 16.22
N ILE A 335 20.91 -10.06 16.12
CA ILE A 335 21.76 -10.23 14.94
C ILE A 335 21.39 -11.51 14.18
N GLY A 336 21.17 -12.60 14.91
CA GLY A 336 20.93 -13.93 14.34
C GLY A 336 19.54 -14.04 13.70
N GLY A 337 18.52 -13.50 14.36
CA GLY A 337 17.14 -13.48 13.86
C GLY A 337 17.02 -12.81 12.50
N PRO A 338 17.41 -11.52 12.35
CA PRO A 338 17.33 -10.83 11.06
C PRO A 338 18.17 -11.50 9.96
N ALA A 339 19.35 -12.05 10.31
CA ALA A 339 20.18 -12.78 9.35
C ALA A 339 19.47 -14.03 8.80
N MET A 340 18.84 -14.83 9.67
CA MET A 340 18.08 -16.02 9.26
C MET A 340 16.82 -15.66 8.46
N VAL A 341 16.05 -14.67 8.93
CA VAL A 341 14.82 -14.20 8.27
C VAL A 341 15.13 -13.73 6.85
N ARG A 342 16.15 -12.88 6.67
CA ARG A 342 16.58 -12.40 5.35
C ARG A 342 17.10 -13.52 4.46
N ALA A 343 17.80 -14.50 5.02
CA ALA A 343 18.31 -15.65 4.28
C ALA A 343 17.17 -16.53 3.72
N ALA A 344 16.19 -16.88 4.55
CA ALA A 344 15.03 -17.66 4.13
C ALA A 344 14.15 -16.89 3.14
N ALA A 345 13.87 -15.61 3.40
CA ALA A 345 13.10 -14.75 2.49
C ALA A 345 13.75 -14.62 1.11
N LYS A 346 15.08 -14.47 1.06
CA LYS A 346 15.84 -14.47 -0.20
C LYS A 346 15.66 -15.79 -0.98
N ASN A 347 15.60 -16.92 -0.28
CA ASN A 347 15.45 -18.24 -0.88
C ASN A 347 14.01 -18.76 -0.87
N HIS A 348 13.01 -17.88 -0.96
CA HIS A 348 11.58 -18.23 -0.96
C HIS A 348 11.15 -19.21 -2.07
N ALA A 349 11.97 -19.39 -3.10
CA ALA A 349 11.75 -20.46 -4.07
C ALA A 349 11.73 -21.85 -3.41
N ASN A 350 12.42 -22.01 -2.27
CA ASN A 350 12.62 -23.27 -1.56
C ASN A 350 12.13 -23.23 -0.10
N VAL A 351 12.23 -22.09 0.60
CA VAL A 351 11.96 -21.98 2.05
C VAL A 351 10.75 -21.08 2.33
N ALA A 352 9.85 -21.50 3.21
CA ALA A 352 8.81 -20.65 3.79
C ALA A 352 9.35 -19.95 5.05
N VAL A 353 9.11 -18.64 5.22
CA VAL A 353 9.57 -17.86 6.38
C VAL A 353 8.40 -17.20 7.09
N VAL A 354 8.22 -17.49 8.38
CA VAL A 354 7.10 -17.01 9.18
C VAL A 354 7.64 -16.18 10.34
N VAL A 355 7.21 -14.92 10.42
CA VAL A 355 7.69 -13.96 11.43
C VAL A 355 6.63 -13.53 12.43
N ASP A 356 5.39 -14.01 12.25
CA ASP A 356 4.21 -13.56 12.97
C ASP A 356 3.46 -14.76 13.57
N PRO A 357 3.29 -14.83 14.90
CA PRO A 357 2.52 -15.87 15.58
C PRO A 357 1.07 -16.02 15.12
N GLU A 358 0.42 -14.93 14.67
CA GLU A 358 -0.98 -14.98 14.23
C GLU A 358 -1.18 -15.90 13.00
N ARG A 359 -0.09 -16.17 12.27
CA ARG A 359 -0.09 -17.04 11.09
C ARG A 359 0.04 -18.53 11.42
N TYR A 360 0.32 -18.93 12.66
CA TYR A 360 0.66 -20.32 12.98
C TYR A 360 -0.47 -21.31 12.67
N GLY A 361 -1.73 -20.92 12.88
CA GLY A 361 -2.88 -21.75 12.49
C GLY A 361 -2.88 -22.06 10.99
N TRP A 362 -2.76 -21.03 10.16
CA TRP A 362 -2.68 -21.17 8.70
C TRP A 362 -1.44 -21.95 8.24
N VAL A 363 -0.30 -21.78 8.90
CA VAL A 363 0.92 -22.57 8.64
C VAL A 363 0.66 -24.06 8.83
N LEU A 364 0.00 -24.45 9.92
CA LEU A 364 -0.36 -25.85 10.16
C LEU A 364 -1.31 -26.39 9.10
N ASP A 365 -2.27 -25.58 8.63
CA ASP A 365 -3.13 -25.95 7.49
C ASP A 365 -2.29 -26.22 6.24
N GLN A 366 -1.38 -25.31 5.89
CA GLN A 366 -0.53 -25.49 4.70
C GLN A 366 0.34 -26.74 4.81
N VAL A 367 0.92 -27.01 5.97
CA VAL A 367 1.76 -28.21 6.20
C VAL A 367 0.92 -29.49 6.04
N ARG A 368 -0.29 -29.54 6.60
CA ARG A 368 -1.22 -30.67 6.44
C ARG A 368 -1.62 -30.90 4.99
N ASP A 369 -1.76 -29.82 4.21
CA ASP A 369 -2.15 -29.87 2.80
C ASP A 369 -0.98 -30.20 1.85
N GLY A 370 0.17 -30.63 2.37
CA GLY A 370 1.34 -31.00 1.57
C GLY A 370 2.36 -29.86 1.39
N GLY A 371 2.26 -28.81 2.20
CA GLY A 371 3.18 -27.69 2.29
C GLY A 371 2.76 -26.47 1.47
N PHE A 372 3.68 -25.53 1.29
CA PHE A 372 3.38 -24.20 0.74
C PHE A 372 3.46 -24.16 -0.78
N THR A 373 2.58 -23.41 -1.43
CA THR A 373 2.74 -23.04 -2.85
C THR A 373 3.86 -22.01 -3.02
N LEU A 374 4.28 -21.73 -4.27
CA LEU A 374 5.24 -20.65 -4.52
C LEU A 374 4.68 -19.27 -4.12
N ALA A 375 3.38 -19.03 -4.37
CA ALA A 375 2.71 -17.78 -4.02
C ALA A 375 2.72 -17.54 -2.50
N ASP A 376 2.44 -18.58 -1.71
CA ASP A 376 2.50 -18.51 -0.25
C ASP A 376 3.89 -18.09 0.23
N ARG A 377 4.94 -18.74 -0.28
CA ARG A 377 6.33 -18.45 0.11
C ARG A 377 6.76 -17.04 -0.31
N GLN A 378 6.30 -16.55 -1.46
CA GLN A 378 6.55 -15.17 -1.89
C GLN A 378 5.87 -14.16 -0.97
N ALA A 379 4.60 -14.38 -0.62
CA ALA A 379 3.88 -13.51 0.32
C ALA A 379 4.55 -13.47 1.69
N LEU A 380 4.96 -14.63 2.19
CA LEU A 380 5.74 -14.77 3.43
C LEU A 380 7.09 -14.04 3.38
N ALA A 381 7.82 -14.14 2.26
CA ALA A 381 9.09 -13.43 2.09
C ALA A 381 8.92 -11.90 2.05
N VAL A 382 7.84 -11.39 1.46
CA VAL A 382 7.50 -9.97 1.50
C VAL A 382 7.23 -9.51 2.93
N ALA A 383 6.45 -10.29 3.70
CA ALA A 383 6.19 -9.99 5.12
C ALA A 383 7.49 -9.99 5.94
N ALA A 384 8.37 -10.97 5.72
CA ALA A 384 9.66 -11.08 6.39
C ALA A 384 10.56 -9.86 6.15
N PHE A 385 10.71 -9.39 4.90
CA PHE A 385 11.52 -8.21 4.61
C PHE A 385 10.93 -6.92 5.19
N ARG A 386 9.60 -6.78 5.20
CA ARG A 386 8.92 -5.65 5.87
C ARG A 386 9.20 -5.66 7.36
N HIS A 387 9.07 -6.81 8.02
CA HIS A 387 9.35 -6.96 9.44
C HIS A 387 10.79 -6.54 9.79
N THR A 388 11.79 -7.01 9.03
CA THR A 388 13.19 -6.60 9.27
C THR A 388 13.45 -5.12 8.96
N ALA A 389 12.76 -4.55 7.95
CA ALA A 389 12.91 -3.13 7.63
C ALA A 389 12.35 -2.24 8.75
N SER A 390 11.19 -2.58 9.32
CA SER A 390 10.62 -1.88 10.48
C SER A 390 11.51 -1.99 11.71
N TYR A 391 12.03 -3.19 11.98
CA TYR A 391 12.98 -3.43 13.07
C TYR A 391 14.25 -2.57 12.94
N ASP A 392 14.86 -2.56 11.76
CA ASP A 392 16.08 -1.76 11.52
C ASP A 392 15.81 -0.25 11.60
N ILE A 393 14.61 0.23 11.20
CA ILE A 393 14.20 1.62 11.40
C ILE A 393 14.15 1.95 12.89
N ALA A 394 13.51 1.11 13.72
CA ALA A 394 13.40 1.34 15.16
C ALA A 394 14.79 1.41 15.83
N VAL A 395 15.68 0.46 15.51
CA VAL A 395 17.06 0.44 16.03
C VAL A 395 17.83 1.68 15.58
N ALA A 396 17.79 2.04 14.29
CA ALA A 396 18.52 3.20 13.77
C ALA A 396 18.02 4.51 14.38
N SER A 397 16.70 4.67 14.51
CA SER A 397 16.10 5.84 15.17
C SER A 397 16.48 5.94 16.63
N TRP A 398 16.44 4.84 17.39
CA TRP A 398 16.85 4.85 18.80
C TRP A 398 18.34 5.16 18.97
N MET A 399 19.21 4.56 18.14
CA MET A 399 20.65 4.83 18.20
C MET A 399 20.96 6.31 17.97
N GLY A 400 20.34 6.94 16.95
CA GLY A 400 20.58 8.34 16.63
C GLY A 400 19.94 9.33 17.61
N ASN A 401 18.83 8.97 18.26
CA ASN A 401 18.09 9.88 19.13
C ASN A 401 18.43 9.72 20.62
N VAL A 402 18.91 8.55 21.05
CA VAL A 402 19.12 8.22 22.47
C VAL A 402 20.58 7.85 22.75
N LEU A 403 21.17 6.95 21.97
CA LEU A 403 22.53 6.48 22.22
C LEU A 403 23.59 7.52 21.83
N ALA A 404 23.39 8.19 20.71
CA ALA A 404 24.28 9.22 20.17
C ALA A 404 23.47 10.43 19.65
N PRO A 405 22.77 11.15 20.54
CA PRO A 405 21.94 12.29 20.16
C PRO A 405 22.77 13.44 19.58
N GLU A 406 22.26 14.03 18.50
CA GLU A 406 22.81 15.25 17.91
C GLU A 406 22.32 16.49 18.68
N PRO A 407 23.13 17.58 18.76
CA PRO A 407 22.81 18.74 19.58
C PRO A 407 21.71 19.65 19.01
N ASP A 408 21.41 19.55 17.72
CA ASP A 408 20.59 20.52 16.98
C ASP A 408 19.06 20.29 17.07
N GLY A 409 18.61 19.36 17.93
CA GLY A 409 17.19 19.10 18.22
C GLY A 409 16.41 18.31 17.17
N PHE A 410 16.97 18.08 15.97
CA PHE A 410 16.41 17.21 14.94
C PHE A 410 17.43 16.16 14.47
N PRO A 411 17.02 14.91 14.19
CA PRO A 411 17.95 13.88 13.77
C PRO A 411 18.43 14.08 12.33
N ARG A 412 19.69 13.72 12.08
CA ARG A 412 20.29 13.74 10.74
C ARG A 412 19.66 12.73 9.77
N TRP A 413 19.09 11.64 10.30
CA TRP A 413 18.37 10.63 9.54
C TRP A 413 17.03 10.36 10.20
N VAL A 414 15.98 10.31 9.38
CA VAL A 414 14.63 9.96 9.80
C VAL A 414 14.11 8.84 8.92
N GLY A 415 13.59 7.79 9.54
CA GLY A 415 12.91 6.68 8.90
C GLY A 415 11.58 6.42 9.58
N ALA A 416 10.59 6.01 8.79
CA ALA A 416 9.28 5.63 9.29
C ALA A 416 8.71 4.53 8.39
N SER A 417 7.92 3.65 9.00
CA SER A 417 7.15 2.62 8.30
C SER A 417 5.70 2.68 8.74
N TRP A 418 4.81 2.33 7.82
CA TRP A 418 3.38 2.29 8.06
C TRP A 418 2.76 1.07 7.40
N GLU A 419 1.69 0.56 8.01
CA GLU A 419 0.89 -0.52 7.48
C GLU A 419 -0.43 -0.01 6.92
N ARG A 420 -0.83 -0.54 5.76
CA ARG A 420 -2.09 -0.14 5.12
C ARG A 420 -3.25 -0.72 5.91
N ARG A 421 -4.08 0.14 6.49
CA ARG A 421 -5.32 -0.24 7.18
C ARG A 421 -6.45 -0.47 6.19
N THR A 422 -6.65 0.44 5.25
CA THR A 422 -7.69 0.28 4.22
C THR A 422 -7.37 1.02 2.93
N VAL A 423 -7.90 0.54 1.80
CA VAL A 423 -7.93 1.28 0.54
C VAL A 423 -9.17 2.17 0.55
N LEU A 424 -8.99 3.45 0.25
CA LEU A 424 -10.08 4.41 0.19
C LEU A 424 -10.68 4.42 -1.21
N ARG A 425 -11.95 4.85 -1.31
CA ARG A 425 -12.66 4.94 -2.59
C ARG A 425 -11.91 5.76 -3.65
N TYR A 426 -11.26 6.83 -3.22
CA TYR A 426 -10.39 7.72 -4.01
C TYR A 426 -9.55 8.59 -3.05
N GLY A 427 -8.60 9.35 -3.60
CA GLY A 427 -7.78 10.36 -2.89
C GLY A 427 -8.55 11.66 -2.65
N GLU A 428 -7.92 12.83 -2.81
CA GLU A 428 -8.64 14.11 -2.68
C GLU A 428 -9.75 14.25 -3.75
N ASN A 429 -9.51 13.73 -4.95
CA ASN A 429 -10.41 13.79 -6.10
C ASN A 429 -10.73 12.38 -6.65
N PRO A 430 -11.90 12.15 -7.29
CA PRO A 430 -12.34 10.82 -7.73
C PRO A 430 -11.41 10.06 -8.69
N HIS A 431 -10.55 10.76 -9.43
CA HIS A 431 -9.59 10.15 -10.37
C HIS A 431 -8.27 9.73 -9.71
N GLN A 432 -8.04 10.13 -8.45
CA GLN A 432 -6.85 9.77 -7.66
C GLN A 432 -7.17 8.55 -6.81
N GLN A 433 -6.24 7.60 -6.70
CA GLN A 433 -6.35 6.51 -5.73
C GLN A 433 -5.94 6.99 -4.34
N GLY A 434 -6.53 6.41 -3.28
CA GLY A 434 -6.24 6.77 -1.90
C GLY A 434 -6.20 5.54 -0.99
N ALA A 435 -5.43 5.62 0.10
CA ALA A 435 -5.38 4.58 1.13
C ALA A 435 -5.03 5.21 2.48
N LEU A 436 -5.54 4.62 3.56
CA LEU A 436 -5.15 4.96 4.94
C LEU A 436 -4.06 4.02 5.41
N TYR A 437 -3.03 4.59 6.03
CA TYR A 437 -1.93 3.88 6.65
C TYR A 437 -1.86 4.22 8.15
N VAL A 438 -1.41 3.26 8.96
CA VAL A 438 -1.21 3.40 10.41
C VAL A 438 0.25 3.15 10.73
N SER A 439 0.80 3.93 11.67
CA SER A 439 2.19 3.74 12.11
C SER A 439 2.38 2.35 12.70
N SER A 440 3.45 1.66 12.29
CA SER A 440 3.82 0.34 12.84
C SER A 440 4.27 0.39 14.31
N HIS A 441 4.51 1.58 14.87
CA HIS A 441 5.06 1.79 16.22
C HIS A 441 4.01 2.30 17.23
N GLY A 442 2.73 1.91 17.08
CA GLY A 442 1.70 2.21 18.08
C GLY A 442 1.11 3.63 18.05
N GLY A 443 0.83 4.17 16.86
CA GLY A 443 0.26 5.52 16.71
C GLY A 443 -1.18 5.66 17.23
N THR A 444 -1.41 6.64 18.11
CA THR A 444 -2.76 7.07 18.52
C THR A 444 -3.27 8.21 17.64
N GLY A 445 -4.58 8.31 17.43
CA GLY A 445 -5.21 9.45 16.77
C GLY A 445 -6.23 9.02 15.72
N LEU A 446 -6.44 9.87 14.71
CA LEU A 446 -7.50 9.65 13.73
C LEU A 446 -7.31 8.39 12.88
N ALA A 447 -6.05 8.04 12.54
CA ALA A 447 -5.76 6.85 11.76
C ALA A 447 -6.13 5.54 12.49
N THR A 448 -6.20 5.56 13.83
CA THR A 448 -6.61 4.45 14.69
C THR A 448 -8.00 4.63 15.30
N ALA A 449 -8.74 5.68 14.91
CA ALA A 449 -10.11 5.90 15.36
C ALA A 449 -11.02 4.70 15.06
N GLU A 450 -11.98 4.48 15.95
CA GLU A 450 -13.05 3.51 15.80
C GLU A 450 -14.25 4.17 15.12
N GLN A 451 -14.77 3.55 14.07
CA GLN A 451 -15.97 4.01 13.40
C GLN A 451 -17.19 3.22 13.89
N LEU A 452 -18.09 3.89 14.61
CA LEU A 452 -19.27 3.28 15.22
C LEU A 452 -20.47 3.18 14.27
N HIS A 453 -20.53 4.05 13.25
CA HIS A 453 -21.66 4.13 12.31
C HIS A 453 -21.26 4.78 10.98
N GLY A 454 -22.14 4.70 9.98
CA GLY A 454 -22.05 5.47 8.74
C GLY A 454 -21.38 4.73 7.58
N LYS A 455 -21.19 5.45 6.47
CA LYS A 455 -20.46 4.98 5.29
C LYS A 455 -18.96 4.94 5.54
N GLU A 456 -18.20 4.27 4.70
CA GLU A 456 -16.73 4.35 4.72
C GLU A 456 -16.23 5.81 4.68
N MET A 457 -15.17 6.09 5.42
CA MET A 457 -14.48 7.38 5.41
C MET A 457 -13.80 7.63 4.06
N SER A 458 -13.92 8.85 3.52
CA SER A 458 -13.14 9.30 2.35
C SER A 458 -11.81 9.94 2.76
N TYR A 459 -10.92 10.19 1.81
CA TYR A 459 -9.65 10.91 2.06
C TYR A 459 -9.88 12.27 2.72
N ASN A 460 -10.78 13.08 2.15
CA ASN A 460 -11.10 14.41 2.68
C ASN A 460 -11.79 14.34 4.05
N ASN A 461 -12.54 13.26 4.34
CA ASN A 461 -13.07 13.06 5.69
C ASN A 461 -11.95 12.89 6.71
N TYR A 462 -10.86 12.21 6.37
CA TYR A 462 -9.71 12.10 7.27
C TYR A 462 -9.03 13.46 7.49
N THR A 463 -8.71 14.20 6.43
CA THR A 463 -8.04 15.51 6.58
C THR A 463 -8.90 16.54 7.33
N ASP A 464 -10.21 16.57 7.07
CA ASP A 464 -11.12 17.49 7.76
C ASP A 464 -11.34 17.07 9.22
N SER A 465 -11.42 15.77 9.51
CA SER A 465 -11.56 15.29 10.91
C SER A 465 -10.31 15.55 11.72
N ASP A 466 -9.13 15.41 11.13
CA ASP A 466 -7.85 15.67 11.83
C ASP A 466 -7.71 17.15 12.16
N ALA A 467 -8.04 18.03 11.19
CA ALA A 467 -8.09 19.47 11.41
C ALA A 467 -9.11 19.88 12.48
N ALA A 468 -10.30 19.27 12.46
CA ALA A 468 -11.35 19.55 13.44
C ALA A 468 -10.95 19.07 14.84
N TRP A 469 -10.37 17.87 14.92
CA TRP A 469 -9.91 17.26 16.15
C TRP A 469 -8.83 18.10 16.83
N ARG A 470 -7.84 18.57 16.06
CA ARG A 470 -6.81 19.50 16.55
C ARG A 470 -7.42 20.82 17.01
N ALA A 471 -8.28 21.45 16.19
CA ALA A 471 -8.92 22.72 16.52
C ALA A 471 -9.76 22.66 17.81
N ALA A 472 -10.49 21.56 18.05
CA ALA A 472 -11.25 21.40 19.29
C ALA A 472 -10.32 21.25 20.52
N HIS A 473 -9.17 20.59 20.37
CA HIS A 473 -8.20 20.36 21.44
C HIS A 473 -7.18 21.51 21.63
N ASP A 474 -7.19 22.51 20.73
CA ASP A 474 -6.50 23.79 20.95
C ASP A 474 -7.11 24.58 22.12
N HIS A 475 -8.25 24.14 22.68
CA HIS A 475 -8.92 24.77 23.81
C HIS A 475 -9.09 23.81 25.01
N GLU A 476 -8.93 24.34 26.22
CA GLU A 476 -9.07 23.56 27.45
C GLU A 476 -10.52 23.42 27.89
N GLN A 477 -11.33 24.47 27.67
CA GLN A 477 -12.76 24.48 27.92
C GLN A 477 -13.50 23.46 27.02
N PRO A 478 -14.74 23.05 27.37
CA PRO A 478 -15.61 22.32 26.46
C PRO A 478 -15.72 23.05 25.11
N CYS A 479 -15.24 22.41 24.05
CA CYS A 479 -15.05 23.04 22.74
C CYS A 479 -15.60 22.16 21.62
N VAL A 480 -16.24 22.82 20.66
CA VAL A 480 -16.68 22.22 19.40
C VAL A 480 -16.10 23.00 18.23
N ALA A 481 -15.48 22.29 17.29
CA ALA A 481 -14.99 22.84 16.04
C ALA A 481 -15.74 22.20 14.87
N ILE A 482 -16.18 23.03 13.92
CA ILE A 482 -16.84 22.61 12.68
C ILE A 482 -15.93 22.99 11.51
N ILE A 483 -15.42 21.99 10.79
CA ILE A 483 -14.49 22.15 9.67
C ILE A 483 -15.16 21.76 8.35
N LYS A 484 -14.76 22.42 7.28
CA LYS A 484 -15.02 22.00 5.91
C LYS A 484 -13.85 22.39 5.02
N HIS A 485 -13.30 21.42 4.28
CA HIS A 485 -12.15 21.64 3.40
C HIS A 485 -10.94 22.26 4.14
N ALA A 486 -10.56 21.65 5.27
CA ALA A 486 -9.46 22.03 6.16
C ALA A 486 -9.54 23.44 6.76
N ASN A 487 -10.69 24.10 6.69
CA ASN A 487 -10.94 25.43 7.24
C ASN A 487 -12.15 25.44 8.19
N PRO A 488 -12.10 26.23 9.29
CA PRO A 488 -13.19 26.29 10.25
C PRO A 488 -14.38 27.10 9.70
N CYS A 489 -15.56 26.48 9.71
CA CYS A 489 -16.84 27.16 9.55
C CYS A 489 -17.25 27.87 10.84
N GLY A 490 -16.91 27.27 11.98
CA GLY A 490 -17.12 27.86 13.30
C GLY A 490 -16.43 27.06 14.39
N ILE A 491 -15.95 27.76 15.41
CA ILE A 491 -15.35 27.19 16.62
C ILE A 491 -16.01 27.90 17.79
N ALA A 492 -16.32 27.17 18.86
CA ALA A 492 -16.77 27.79 20.10
C ALA A 492 -16.41 26.96 21.31
N ILE A 493 -16.10 27.66 22.39
CA ILE A 493 -16.00 27.12 23.74
C ILE A 493 -17.28 27.41 24.52
N SER A 494 -17.58 26.61 25.53
CA SER A 494 -18.64 26.92 26.49
C SER A 494 -18.08 27.17 27.89
N THR A 495 -18.69 28.14 28.58
CA THR A 495 -18.49 28.41 30.00
C THR A 495 -19.70 27.99 30.83
N VAL A 496 -20.71 27.36 30.19
CA VAL A 496 -21.85 26.76 30.90
C VAL A 496 -21.35 25.53 31.66
N ASP A 497 -21.74 25.42 32.92
CA ASP A 497 -21.38 24.28 33.75
C ASP A 497 -22.21 23.02 33.43
N GLY A 498 -21.60 21.85 33.63
CA GLY A 498 -22.28 20.56 33.57
C GLY A 498 -22.51 20.02 32.15
N VAL A 499 -23.46 19.09 32.03
CA VAL A 499 -23.67 18.28 30.81
C VAL A 499 -24.14 19.08 29.59
N GLY A 500 -24.66 20.30 29.80
CA GLY A 500 -25.10 21.19 28.72
C GLY A 500 -23.95 21.90 27.98
N ALA A 501 -22.72 21.89 28.52
CA ALA A 501 -21.61 22.70 28.01
C ALA A 501 -21.27 22.39 26.54
N ILE A 502 -21.20 21.10 26.17
CA ILE A 502 -20.85 20.69 24.81
C ILE A 502 -21.96 20.97 23.81
N ALA A 503 -23.23 20.84 24.23
CA ALA A 503 -24.39 21.21 23.43
C ALA A 503 -24.47 22.74 23.20
N ASP A 504 -24.08 23.55 24.18
CA ASP A 504 -23.93 25.01 24.02
C ASP A 504 -22.79 25.38 23.06
N ALA A 505 -21.61 24.77 23.23
CA ALA A 505 -20.47 24.98 22.34
C ALA A 505 -20.83 24.64 20.88
N HIS A 506 -21.49 23.52 20.62
CA HIS A 506 -21.96 23.16 19.29
C HIS A 506 -22.90 24.22 18.70
N ARG A 507 -23.92 24.65 19.46
CA ARG A 507 -24.90 25.65 19.00
C ARG A 507 -24.22 26.95 18.59
N LYS A 508 -23.27 27.43 19.39
CA LYS A 508 -22.50 28.64 19.11
C LYS A 508 -21.56 28.48 17.92
N ALA A 509 -20.86 27.35 17.80
CA ALA A 509 -20.00 27.06 16.66
C ALA A 509 -20.81 27.01 15.35
N HIS A 510 -21.96 26.33 15.36
CA HIS A 510 -22.85 26.25 14.20
C HIS A 510 -23.42 27.62 13.80
N ALA A 511 -23.72 28.49 14.77
CA ALA A 511 -24.23 29.83 14.50
C ALA A 511 -23.23 30.76 13.78
N CYS A 512 -21.93 30.45 13.77
CA CYS A 512 -20.92 31.22 13.06
C CYS A 512 -21.23 31.33 11.56
N ASP A 513 -21.36 30.18 10.89
CA ASP A 513 -21.74 30.05 9.49
C ASP A 513 -22.55 28.75 9.26
N PRO A 514 -23.87 28.79 9.51
CA PRO A 514 -24.74 27.62 9.37
C PRO A 514 -24.76 27.04 7.94
N LEU A 515 -24.60 27.91 6.93
CA LEU A 515 -24.62 27.51 5.53
C LEU A 515 -23.38 26.69 5.18
N SER A 516 -22.20 27.15 5.60
CA SER A 516 -20.95 26.40 5.38
C SER A 516 -20.89 25.13 6.23
N ALA A 517 -21.45 25.14 7.45
CA ALA A 517 -21.52 23.97 8.34
C ALA A 517 -22.31 22.79 7.73
N PHE A 518 -23.20 23.04 6.75
CA PHE A 518 -23.89 21.99 6.00
C PHE A 518 -22.88 21.12 5.24
N GLY A 519 -22.82 19.84 5.59
CA GLY A 519 -21.86 18.86 5.07
C GLY A 519 -20.46 18.99 5.68
N GLY A 520 -20.34 19.68 6.81
CA GLY A 520 -19.09 19.80 7.55
C GLY A 520 -18.75 18.56 8.38
N VAL A 521 -17.58 18.64 9.00
CA VAL A 521 -17.05 17.70 9.97
C VAL A 521 -17.04 18.36 11.34
N ILE A 522 -17.60 17.69 12.35
CA ILE A 522 -17.74 18.20 13.71
C ILE A 522 -16.77 17.44 14.63
N ALA A 523 -15.98 18.17 15.40
CA ALA A 523 -15.16 17.60 16.48
C ALA A 523 -15.55 18.20 17.83
N ALA A 524 -15.68 17.36 18.85
CA ALA A 524 -15.86 17.77 20.25
C ALA A 524 -14.68 17.29 21.09
N ASN A 525 -14.13 18.14 21.96
CA ASN A 525 -13.03 17.77 22.87
C ASN A 525 -13.48 17.10 24.17
N ARG A 526 -14.77 16.81 24.31
CA ARG A 526 -15.41 16.08 25.43
C ARG A 526 -16.50 15.19 24.87
N GLU A 527 -17.09 14.38 25.76
CA GLU A 527 -18.23 13.52 25.46
C GLU A 527 -19.36 14.26 24.74
N VAL A 528 -19.88 13.66 23.66
CA VAL A 528 -21.07 14.15 22.96
C VAL A 528 -22.31 13.69 23.73
N THR A 529 -23.09 14.64 24.23
CA THR A 529 -24.34 14.38 24.94
C THR A 529 -25.52 14.15 24.00
N VAL A 530 -26.62 13.61 24.53
CA VAL A 530 -27.89 13.45 23.79
C VAL A 530 -28.37 14.80 23.24
N ASP A 531 -28.34 15.86 24.05
CA ASP A 531 -28.77 17.20 23.63
C ASP A 531 -27.93 17.76 22.46
N MET A 532 -26.61 17.50 22.45
CA MET A 532 -25.78 17.87 21.30
C MET A 532 -26.12 16.99 20.09
N ALA A 533 -26.28 15.67 20.29
CA ALA A 533 -26.62 14.73 19.23
C ALA A 533 -27.95 15.09 18.55
N GLU A 534 -28.94 15.54 19.30
CA GLU A 534 -30.23 16.01 18.76
C GLU A 534 -30.05 17.24 17.87
N GLN A 535 -29.22 18.22 18.28
CA GLN A 535 -28.90 19.38 17.45
C GLN A 535 -28.18 18.97 16.16
N VAL A 536 -27.20 18.06 16.25
CA VAL A 536 -26.46 17.56 15.08
C VAL A 536 -27.39 16.81 14.13
N ALA A 537 -28.37 16.07 14.64
CA ALA A 537 -29.33 15.32 13.81
C ALA A 537 -30.24 16.22 12.95
N GLU A 538 -30.39 17.49 13.29
CA GLU A 538 -31.12 18.48 12.47
C GLU A 538 -30.29 18.98 11.28
N VAL A 539 -28.96 18.86 11.35
CA VAL A 539 -28.01 19.35 10.34
C VAL A 539 -27.53 18.19 9.47
N PHE A 540 -27.23 18.46 8.20
CA PHE A 540 -26.49 17.50 7.39
C PHE A 540 -25.01 17.55 7.76
N THR A 541 -24.49 16.47 8.34
CA THR A 541 -23.10 16.35 8.80
C THR A 541 -22.45 15.11 8.17
N GLU A 542 -21.24 15.25 7.64
CA GLU A 542 -20.50 14.14 7.01
C GLU A 542 -19.84 13.24 8.07
N VAL A 543 -19.19 13.86 9.06
CA VAL A 543 -18.46 13.17 10.14
C VAL A 543 -18.65 13.89 11.46
N ILE A 544 -18.80 13.14 12.55
CA ILE A 544 -18.64 13.62 13.92
C ILE A 544 -17.59 12.77 14.64
N ILE A 545 -16.67 13.43 15.34
CA ILE A 545 -15.60 12.79 16.13
C ILE A 545 -15.58 13.32 17.57
N ALA A 546 -15.47 12.40 18.52
CA ALA A 546 -15.47 12.71 19.96
C ALA A 546 -14.61 11.70 20.74
N PRO A 547 -14.20 12.02 21.98
CA PRO A 547 -13.53 11.05 22.85
C PRO A 547 -14.50 9.97 23.36
N SER A 548 -15.78 10.31 23.50
CA SER A 548 -16.86 9.38 23.87
C SER A 548 -18.24 9.94 23.47
N TYR A 549 -19.26 9.10 23.57
CA TYR A 549 -20.66 9.45 23.36
C TYR A 549 -21.47 8.98 24.56
N ALA A 550 -22.33 9.83 25.10
CA ALA A 550 -23.23 9.47 26.19
C ALA A 550 -24.24 8.39 25.76
N ASP A 551 -24.78 7.65 26.72
CA ASP A 551 -25.85 6.68 26.48
C ASP A 551 -27.03 7.32 25.73
N GLY A 552 -27.42 6.73 24.60
CA GLY A 552 -28.48 7.24 23.71
C GLY A 552 -28.06 8.30 22.69
N ALA A 553 -26.88 8.92 22.81
CA ALA A 553 -26.40 9.90 21.83
C ALA A 553 -26.08 9.23 20.48
N LEU A 554 -25.49 8.03 20.51
CA LEU A 554 -25.22 7.24 19.31
C LEU A 554 -26.50 6.86 18.57
N ASP A 555 -27.56 6.50 19.30
CA ASP A 555 -28.86 6.14 18.72
C ASP A 555 -29.50 7.33 17.98
N VAL A 556 -29.39 8.53 18.55
CA VAL A 556 -29.89 9.77 17.93
C VAL A 556 -29.15 10.07 16.63
N LEU A 557 -27.82 10.05 16.66
CA LEU A 557 -26.99 10.32 15.49
C LEU A 557 -27.18 9.27 14.38
N SER A 558 -27.33 7.99 14.77
CA SER A 558 -27.49 6.86 13.84
C SER A 558 -28.81 6.88 13.06
N ARG A 559 -29.78 7.73 13.45
CA ARG A 559 -31.00 8.01 12.66
C ARG A 559 -30.64 8.51 11.25
N LYS A 560 -29.49 9.17 11.08
CA LYS A 560 -28.95 9.53 9.75
C LYS A 560 -28.08 8.40 9.23
N LYS A 561 -28.47 7.78 8.11
CA LYS A 561 -27.75 6.63 7.54
C LYS A 561 -26.27 6.86 7.21
N ASN A 562 -25.90 8.08 6.82
CA ASN A 562 -24.61 8.34 6.16
C ASN A 562 -23.54 8.98 7.06
N ILE A 563 -23.90 9.57 8.21
CA ILE A 563 -22.96 10.26 9.08
C ILE A 563 -21.94 9.26 9.64
N ARG A 564 -20.65 9.55 9.53
CA ARG A 564 -19.61 8.74 10.20
C ARG A 564 -19.49 9.23 11.64
N ILE A 565 -19.60 8.29 12.57
CA ILE A 565 -19.48 8.58 14.01
C ILE A 565 -18.18 7.92 14.47
N LEU A 566 -17.24 8.74 14.91
CA LEU A 566 -15.88 8.31 15.24
C LEU A 566 -15.58 8.50 16.72
N VAL A 567 -14.98 7.48 17.34
CA VAL A 567 -14.34 7.58 18.64
C VAL A 567 -12.84 7.62 18.44
N ALA A 568 -12.17 8.61 19.02
CA ALA A 568 -10.72 8.72 19.00
C ALA A 568 -10.18 9.14 20.37
N PRO A 569 -9.01 8.63 20.78
CA PRO A 569 -8.36 9.08 22.01
C PRO A 569 -7.96 10.56 21.87
N SER A 570 -8.00 11.29 23.00
CA SER A 570 -7.49 12.66 23.04
C SER A 570 -6.05 12.73 22.51
N PRO A 571 -5.72 13.75 21.71
CA PRO A 571 -4.40 13.86 21.11
C PRO A 571 -3.36 14.17 22.19
N SER A 572 -2.15 13.61 22.04
CA SER A 572 -1.00 14.02 22.83
C SER A 572 -0.58 15.44 22.47
N ARG A 573 -0.31 16.30 23.47
CA ARG A 573 0.29 17.61 23.23
C ARG A 573 1.77 17.45 22.87
N GLY A 574 2.21 18.11 21.81
CA GLY A 574 3.61 18.14 21.36
C GLY A 574 3.95 17.13 20.27
N GLY A 575 5.25 16.97 20.01
CA GLY A 575 5.77 16.11 18.95
C GLY A 575 6.18 16.87 17.69
N ALA A 576 6.54 16.11 16.66
CA ALA A 576 6.98 16.65 15.37
C ALA A 576 5.88 16.51 14.31
N GLU A 577 5.75 17.54 13.48
CA GLU A 577 4.92 17.55 12.27
C GLU A 577 5.82 17.42 11.04
N THR A 578 5.39 16.60 10.07
CA THR A 578 6.12 16.42 8.82
C THR A 578 5.30 16.90 7.63
N ARG A 579 5.95 17.61 6.69
CA ARG A 579 5.34 18.09 5.45
C ARG A 579 6.16 17.64 4.25
N ALA A 580 5.56 16.82 3.39
CA ALA A 580 6.20 16.39 2.16
C ALA A 580 6.41 17.59 1.21
N VAL A 581 7.58 17.61 0.55
CA VAL A 581 7.92 18.56 -0.52
C VAL A 581 8.55 17.79 -1.69
N SER A 582 8.58 18.37 -2.88
CA SER A 582 9.18 17.70 -4.04
C SER A 582 10.65 17.34 -3.77
N GLY A 583 10.96 16.04 -3.75
CA GLY A 583 12.31 15.53 -3.50
C GLY A 583 12.68 15.34 -2.03
N GLY A 584 11.80 15.62 -1.06
CA GLY A 584 12.14 15.48 0.36
C GLY A 584 11.01 15.73 1.36
N LEU A 585 11.40 16.03 2.59
CA LEU A 585 10.52 16.19 3.76
C LEU A 585 10.97 17.40 4.59
N LEU A 586 10.01 18.22 5.02
CA LEU A 586 10.20 19.20 6.09
C LEU A 586 9.72 18.60 7.41
N MET A 587 10.40 18.89 8.51
CA MET A 587 10.01 18.50 9.86
C MET A 587 10.11 19.70 10.79
N GLN A 588 9.10 19.90 11.63
CA GLN A 588 9.03 20.98 12.61
C GLN A 588 8.40 20.48 13.91
N SER A 589 8.57 21.24 15.01
CA SER A 589 7.76 21.00 16.21
C SER A 589 6.30 21.37 15.93
N LEU A 590 5.37 20.63 16.52
CA LEU A 590 3.95 20.93 16.41
C LEU A 590 3.63 22.24 17.14
N ASP A 591 2.93 23.16 16.48
CA ASP A 591 2.38 24.36 17.13
C ASP A 591 1.24 23.95 18.09
N VAL A 592 1.50 24.07 19.39
CA VAL A 592 0.61 23.66 20.49
C VAL A 592 0.13 24.83 21.36
N LEU A 593 0.34 26.07 20.91
CA LEU A 593 -0.11 27.29 21.58
C LEU A 593 0.41 27.43 23.02
N ASP A 594 1.72 27.24 23.20
CA ASP A 594 2.44 27.28 24.47
C ASP A 594 3.64 28.25 24.49
N ALA A 595 3.76 29.13 23.48
CA ALA A 595 4.78 30.17 23.49
C ALA A 595 4.44 31.26 24.52
N GLU A 596 5.45 32.04 24.94
CA GLU A 596 5.28 33.08 25.97
C GLU A 596 4.16 34.06 25.64
N GLY A 597 4.02 34.43 24.36
CA GLY A 597 2.97 35.32 23.89
C GLY A 597 1.58 34.68 23.75
N ASP A 598 1.41 33.40 24.03
CA ASP A 598 0.09 32.74 24.00
C ASP A 598 -0.71 32.92 25.28
N ASP A 599 -0.04 33.28 26.37
CA ASP A 599 -0.67 33.67 27.63
C ASP A 599 -1.07 35.16 27.58
N PRO A 600 -2.38 35.49 27.71
CA PRO A 600 -2.83 36.88 27.76
C PRO A 600 -2.19 37.72 28.87
N ALA A 601 -1.66 37.10 29.93
CA ALA A 601 -0.93 37.79 30.99
C ALA A 601 0.37 38.45 30.49
N ASN A 602 0.94 37.95 29.39
CA ASN A 602 2.19 38.46 28.80
C ASN A 602 1.95 39.45 27.64
N TRP A 603 0.69 39.74 27.30
CA TRP A 603 0.38 40.64 26.20
C TRP A 603 0.66 42.10 26.55
N THR A 604 1.22 42.81 25.57
CA THR A 604 1.43 44.26 25.70
C THR A 604 0.21 45.01 25.20
N LEU A 605 -0.44 45.79 26.07
CA LEU A 605 -1.46 46.76 25.67
C LEU A 605 -0.78 47.95 24.96
N ALA A 606 -0.89 48.02 23.64
CA ALA A 606 -0.25 49.05 22.83
C ALA A 606 -1.02 50.38 22.81
N THR A 607 -2.35 50.32 22.83
CA THR A 607 -3.23 51.50 22.95
C THR A 607 -4.63 51.11 23.43
N GLY A 608 -5.44 52.09 23.82
CA GLY A 608 -6.79 51.93 24.34
C GLY A 608 -6.84 51.68 25.86
N LYS A 609 -8.04 51.39 26.36
CA LYS A 609 -8.23 50.98 27.76
C LYS A 609 -7.95 49.49 27.90
N PRO A 610 -7.47 49.00 29.05
CA PRO A 610 -7.41 47.57 29.30
C PRO A 610 -8.79 46.93 29.06
N ALA A 611 -8.80 45.82 28.33
CA ALA A 611 -9.99 45.01 28.12
C ALA A 611 -10.58 44.54 29.47
N ASP A 612 -11.90 44.52 29.58
CA ASP A 612 -12.56 43.82 30.69
C ASP A 612 -12.38 42.30 30.56
N ASP A 613 -12.66 41.57 31.64
CA ASP A 613 -12.41 40.13 31.73
C ASP A 613 -13.07 39.35 30.58
N GLN A 614 -14.30 39.72 30.20
CA GLN A 614 -15.02 39.07 29.10
C GLN A 614 -14.38 39.35 27.74
N THR A 615 -13.94 40.59 27.49
CA THR A 615 -13.25 40.98 26.26
C THR A 615 -11.89 40.34 26.17
N LEU A 616 -11.15 40.25 27.28
CA LEU A 616 -9.87 39.56 27.32
C LEU A 616 -10.04 38.05 27.07
N ALA A 617 -11.07 37.43 27.65
CA ALA A 617 -11.41 36.03 27.39
C ALA A 617 -11.80 35.77 25.92
N ASP A 618 -12.58 36.66 25.30
CA ASP A 618 -12.90 36.57 23.87
C ASP A 618 -11.66 36.75 22.99
N LEU A 619 -10.74 37.66 23.35
CA LEU A 619 -9.47 37.85 22.63
C LEU A 619 -8.59 36.61 22.75
N ALA A 620 -8.47 36.02 23.95
CA ALA A 620 -7.72 34.79 24.19
C ALA A 620 -8.30 33.61 23.39
N PHE A 621 -9.63 33.49 23.37
CA PHE A 621 -10.31 32.51 22.52
C PHE A 621 -10.01 32.74 21.03
N ALA A 622 -10.17 33.98 20.54
CA ALA A 622 -9.93 34.32 19.15
C ALA A 622 -8.47 34.07 18.74
N TRP A 623 -7.51 34.39 19.62
CA TRP A 623 -6.08 34.16 19.43
C TRP A 623 -5.79 32.69 19.17
N ARG A 624 -6.24 31.82 20.08
CA ARG A 624 -6.05 30.36 19.98
C ARG A 624 -6.77 29.78 18.75
N ALA A 625 -8.00 30.19 18.50
CA ALA A 625 -8.79 29.73 17.36
C ALA A 625 -8.15 30.10 16.01
N CYS A 626 -7.42 31.22 15.95
CA CYS A 626 -6.76 31.72 14.74
C CYS A 626 -5.74 30.72 14.18
N ARG A 627 -5.07 29.93 15.03
CA ARG A 627 -4.09 28.91 14.62
C ARG A 627 -4.69 27.86 13.68
N ALA A 628 -5.97 27.52 13.86
CA ALA A 628 -6.65 26.53 13.01
C ALA A 628 -7.04 27.08 11.63
N VAL A 629 -7.07 28.39 11.46
CA VAL A 629 -7.43 29.06 10.22
C VAL A 629 -6.20 29.17 9.32
N LYS A 630 -6.36 28.83 8.03
CA LYS A 630 -5.25 28.95 7.07
C LYS A 630 -4.87 30.40 6.84
N SER A 631 -3.59 30.68 6.74
CA SER A 631 -3.03 32.03 6.64
C SER A 631 -3.25 32.68 5.27
N ASN A 632 -3.35 34.01 5.16
CA ASN A 632 -3.50 34.94 6.28
C ASN A 632 -4.90 34.85 6.89
N ALA A 633 -4.97 34.87 8.22
CA ALA A 633 -6.20 34.65 8.97
C ALA A 633 -6.61 35.85 9.84
N ILE A 634 -7.92 36.11 9.86
CA ILE A 634 -8.58 37.03 10.80
C ILE A 634 -9.79 36.32 11.41
N VAL A 635 -9.85 36.27 12.74
CA VAL A 635 -10.96 35.68 13.49
C VAL A 635 -11.68 36.78 14.26
N LEU A 636 -12.98 36.94 14.01
CA LEU A 636 -13.88 37.73 14.84
C LEU A 636 -14.56 36.82 15.85
N ALA A 637 -14.62 37.22 17.12
CA ALA A 637 -15.24 36.43 18.17
C ALA A 637 -16.05 37.27 19.16
N ALA A 638 -17.06 36.63 19.75
CA ALA A 638 -17.84 37.16 20.87
C ALA A 638 -18.45 36.03 21.69
N GLY A 639 -18.44 36.13 23.02
CA GLY A 639 -19.06 35.14 23.90
C GLY A 639 -18.43 33.74 23.82
N GLY A 640 -17.12 33.68 23.60
CA GLY A 640 -16.37 32.44 23.42
C GLY A 640 -16.71 31.68 22.12
N ALA A 641 -17.16 32.38 21.08
CA ALA A 641 -17.50 31.79 19.79
C ALA A 641 -17.01 32.65 18.64
N THR A 642 -16.56 32.01 17.55
CA THR A 642 -16.28 32.71 16.30
C THR A 642 -17.59 33.24 15.73
N VAL A 643 -17.61 34.51 15.31
CA VAL A 643 -18.76 35.12 14.63
C VAL A 643 -18.47 35.40 13.16
N GLY A 644 -17.19 35.54 12.77
CA GLY A 644 -16.78 35.63 11.38
C GLY A 644 -15.31 35.26 11.21
N VAL A 645 -14.99 34.57 10.11
CA VAL A 645 -13.62 34.06 9.87
C VAL A 645 -13.18 34.41 8.45
N GLY A 646 -12.10 35.16 8.35
CA GLY A 646 -11.36 35.41 7.11
C GLY A 646 -10.20 34.44 7.00
N MET A 647 -10.24 33.56 5.99
CA MET A 647 -9.34 32.40 5.89
C MET A 647 -8.61 32.34 4.54
N GLY A 648 -7.35 31.92 4.56
CA GLY A 648 -6.58 31.51 3.39
C GLY A 648 -6.26 32.62 2.39
N GLN A 649 -6.24 33.89 2.83
CA GLN A 649 -6.07 35.01 1.90
C GLN A 649 -4.59 35.36 1.71
N VAL A 650 -4.21 35.63 0.47
CA VAL A 650 -2.87 36.11 0.13
C VAL A 650 -2.59 37.51 0.70
N ASN A 651 -3.64 38.31 0.94
CA ASN A 651 -3.57 39.64 1.53
C ASN A 651 -4.43 39.72 2.80
N ARG A 652 -3.88 40.29 3.88
CA ARG A 652 -4.52 40.37 5.20
C ARG A 652 -5.74 41.29 5.22
N VAL A 653 -5.77 42.34 4.40
CA VAL A 653 -6.95 43.22 4.28
C VAL A 653 -8.17 42.47 3.70
N ASP A 654 -7.93 41.51 2.80
CA ASP A 654 -8.99 40.67 2.23
C ASP A 654 -9.49 39.66 3.27
N ALA A 655 -8.60 39.14 4.13
CA ALA A 655 -9.02 38.33 5.27
C ALA A 655 -9.90 39.14 6.23
N ALA A 656 -9.53 40.39 6.56
CA ALA A 656 -10.35 41.26 7.40
C ALA A 656 -11.73 41.51 6.77
N ARG A 657 -11.78 41.88 5.49
CA ARG A 657 -13.04 42.09 4.75
C ARG A 657 -13.92 40.84 4.74
N LEU A 658 -13.33 39.67 4.52
CA LEU A 658 -14.04 38.39 4.52
C LEU A 658 -14.61 38.06 5.90
N ALA A 659 -13.84 38.28 6.97
CA ALA A 659 -14.28 38.05 8.33
C ALA A 659 -15.49 38.94 8.69
N ILE A 660 -15.41 40.23 8.36
CA ILE A 660 -16.51 41.20 8.56
C ILE A 660 -17.75 40.78 7.79
N THR A 661 -17.59 40.46 6.49
CA THR A 661 -18.71 40.09 5.62
C THR A 661 -19.43 38.84 6.13
N ARG A 662 -18.70 37.88 6.70
CA ARG A 662 -19.28 36.65 7.28
C ARG A 662 -19.92 36.88 8.64
N ALA A 663 -19.38 37.79 9.45
CA ALA A 663 -19.97 38.15 10.72
C ALA A 663 -21.27 38.95 10.57
N ASP A 664 -21.38 39.74 9.50
CA ASP A 664 -22.49 40.65 9.25
C ASP A 664 -22.68 41.59 10.46
N ASP A 665 -23.90 41.84 10.92
CA ASP A 665 -24.18 42.67 12.11
C ASP A 665 -23.44 42.23 13.39
N ARG A 666 -23.01 40.97 13.47
CA ARG A 666 -22.26 40.42 14.63
C ARG A 666 -20.80 40.88 14.67
N ALA A 667 -20.30 41.52 13.61
CA ALA A 667 -18.97 42.13 13.63
C ALA A 667 -18.92 43.27 14.67
N SER A 668 -20.00 44.05 14.75
CA SER A 668 -20.09 45.17 15.67
C SER A 668 -20.06 44.70 17.11
N GLY A 669 -19.17 45.30 17.90
CA GLY A 669 -18.95 44.92 19.27
C GLY A 669 -18.25 43.59 19.45
N SER A 670 -17.75 42.91 18.41
CA SER A 670 -16.89 41.71 18.54
C SER A 670 -15.43 42.08 18.82
N VAL A 671 -14.58 41.08 19.11
CA VAL A 671 -13.11 41.23 19.13
C VAL A 671 -12.49 40.59 17.90
N ALA A 672 -11.26 40.97 17.54
CA ALA A 672 -10.53 40.37 16.43
C ALA A 672 -9.16 39.82 16.85
N ALA A 673 -8.78 38.67 16.29
CA ALA A 673 -7.42 38.14 16.33
C ALA A 673 -6.85 38.04 14.92
N SER A 674 -5.55 38.30 14.78
CA SER A 674 -4.79 38.20 13.54
C SER A 674 -3.61 37.27 13.71
N ASP A 675 -3.52 36.20 12.90
CA ASP A 675 -2.48 35.16 13.04
C ASP A 675 -1.04 35.67 12.87
N ALA A 676 -0.87 36.78 12.13
CA ALA A 676 0.36 37.55 12.06
C ALA A 676 0.10 39.07 12.14
N PHE A 677 1.18 39.85 12.17
CA PHE A 677 1.06 41.30 12.28
C PHE A 677 0.34 41.94 11.07
N PHE A 678 -0.29 43.10 11.29
CA PHE A 678 -0.83 43.92 10.22
C PHE A 678 0.29 44.71 9.52
N PRO A 679 0.51 44.51 8.20
CA PRO A 679 1.58 45.20 7.49
C PRO A 679 1.28 46.70 7.27
N PHE A 680 0.00 47.07 7.27
CA PHE A 680 -0.52 48.42 7.02
C PHE A 680 -1.76 48.67 7.88
N PRO A 681 -2.14 49.93 8.15
CA PRO A 681 -3.31 50.27 8.96
C PRO A 681 -4.67 49.97 8.29
N ASP A 682 -4.71 49.65 6.99
CA ASP A 682 -5.95 49.39 6.25
C ASP A 682 -6.72 48.16 6.76
N GLY A 683 -6.04 47.06 7.05
CA GLY A 683 -6.61 45.86 7.66
C GLY A 683 -7.31 46.13 8.99
N PRO A 684 -6.62 46.67 10.02
CA PRO A 684 -7.25 46.99 11.29
C PRO A 684 -8.29 48.11 11.15
N GLN A 685 -8.09 49.11 10.27
CA GLN A 685 -9.10 50.15 10.04
C GLN A 685 -10.44 49.56 9.59
N LEU A 686 -10.45 48.58 8.68
CA LEU A 686 -11.69 47.91 8.27
C LEU A 686 -12.41 47.23 9.44
N LEU A 687 -11.66 46.60 10.35
CA LEU A 687 -12.21 45.95 11.55
C LEU A 687 -12.82 46.99 12.49
N LEU A 688 -12.11 48.09 12.70
CA LEU A 688 -12.54 49.21 13.54
C LEU A 688 -13.79 49.90 12.98
N ASP A 689 -13.83 50.15 11.68
CA ASP A 689 -14.98 50.73 10.98
C ASP A 689 -16.22 49.81 11.05
N ALA A 690 -16.01 48.50 11.14
CA ALA A 690 -17.06 47.51 11.37
C ALA A 690 -17.49 47.40 12.86
N GLY A 691 -16.89 48.19 13.75
CA GLY A 691 -17.24 48.27 15.16
C GLY A 691 -16.56 47.22 16.05
N VAL A 692 -15.46 46.60 15.61
CA VAL A 692 -14.64 45.72 16.46
C VAL A 692 -14.07 46.52 17.64
N ARG A 693 -14.29 46.03 18.87
CA ARG A 693 -13.96 46.76 20.11
C ARG A 693 -12.50 46.60 20.57
N ALA A 694 -11.90 45.47 20.22
CA ALA A 694 -10.51 45.16 20.58
C ALA A 694 -9.87 44.22 19.55
N ILE A 695 -8.56 44.37 19.36
CA ILE A 695 -7.76 43.59 18.41
C ILE A 695 -6.54 43.00 19.14
N VAL A 696 -6.22 41.74 18.87
CA VAL A 696 -4.94 41.11 19.26
C VAL A 696 -4.17 40.65 18.02
N GLN A 697 -2.87 40.93 18.00
CA GLN A 697 -1.95 40.53 16.94
C GLN A 697 -0.53 40.31 17.50
N PRO A 698 0.43 39.72 16.77
CA PRO A 698 1.81 39.63 17.25
C PRO A 698 2.52 40.97 17.44
N GLY A 699 2.34 41.92 16.51
CA GLY A 699 3.28 43.03 16.32
C GLY A 699 4.60 42.59 15.68
N GLY A 700 5.58 43.49 15.65
CA GLY A 700 6.88 43.31 15.02
C GLY A 700 7.00 43.91 13.62
N SER A 701 6.00 44.67 13.14
CA SER A 701 6.10 45.41 11.88
C SER A 701 6.91 46.69 12.08
N VAL A 702 7.69 47.08 11.08
CA VAL A 702 8.28 48.44 11.02
C VAL A 702 7.23 49.54 10.98
N ARG A 703 5.97 49.18 10.69
CA ARG A 703 4.79 50.08 10.65
C ARG A 703 3.83 49.89 11.82
N ASP A 704 4.23 49.20 12.90
CA ASP A 704 3.35 49.02 14.05
C ASP A 704 2.83 50.35 14.60
N ALA A 705 3.64 51.41 14.59
CA ALA A 705 3.21 52.75 15.01
C ALA A 705 2.02 53.30 14.19
N GLU A 706 1.94 53.02 12.89
CA GLU A 706 0.81 53.43 12.03
C GLU A 706 -0.45 52.64 12.38
N VAL A 707 -0.32 51.34 12.65
CA VAL A 707 -1.42 50.46 13.05
C VAL A 707 -1.96 50.82 14.44
N ILE A 708 -1.05 51.09 15.39
CA ILE A 708 -1.40 51.51 16.75
C ILE A 708 -2.13 52.86 16.70
N ALA A 709 -1.64 53.81 15.89
CA ALA A 709 -2.30 55.11 15.72
C ALA A 709 -3.74 54.98 15.15
N ALA A 710 -3.99 54.04 14.24
CA ALA A 710 -5.33 53.78 13.72
C ALA A 710 -6.28 53.24 14.82
N ALA A 711 -5.81 52.29 15.65
CA ALA A 711 -6.58 51.79 16.78
C ALA A 711 -6.82 52.87 17.85
N GLU A 712 -5.82 53.72 18.12
CA GLU A 712 -5.92 54.85 19.04
C GLU A 712 -6.97 55.86 18.56
N ALA A 713 -6.95 56.22 17.28
CA ALA A 713 -7.92 57.13 16.67
C ALA A 713 -9.36 56.59 16.74
N ALA A 714 -9.53 55.27 16.67
CA ALA A 714 -10.83 54.61 16.84
C ALA A 714 -11.22 54.38 18.31
N GLY A 715 -10.33 54.65 19.26
CA GLY A 715 -10.54 54.40 20.69
C GLY A 715 -10.62 52.91 21.06
N ALA A 716 -10.10 52.03 20.20
CA ALA A 716 -10.13 50.59 20.41
C ALA A 716 -8.89 50.09 21.16
N SER A 717 -9.04 48.94 21.83
CA SER A 717 -7.93 48.30 22.55
C SER A 717 -7.11 47.46 21.58
N LEU A 718 -5.79 47.60 21.60
CA LEU A 718 -4.89 46.81 20.75
C LEU A 718 -3.83 46.11 21.60
N TYR A 719 -3.74 44.79 21.48
CA TYR A 719 -2.76 43.96 22.17
C TYR A 719 -1.71 43.39 21.20
N LEU A 720 -0.46 43.39 21.65
CA LEU A 720 0.68 42.76 20.96
C LEU A 720 1.15 41.54 21.74
N THR A 721 1.18 40.37 21.09
CA THR A 721 1.56 39.09 21.72
C THR A 721 3.04 38.76 21.56
N GLY A 722 3.71 39.28 20.53
CA GLY A 722 5.07 38.88 20.17
C GLY A 722 5.20 37.46 19.59
N THR A 723 4.09 36.73 19.43
CA THR A 723 4.04 35.33 18.95
C THR A 723 3.17 35.22 17.71
N ARG A 724 3.49 34.34 16.75
CA ARG A 724 2.79 34.21 15.45
C ARG A 724 2.40 32.75 15.19
N HIS A 725 1.19 32.53 14.67
CA HIS A 725 0.66 31.19 14.34
C HIS A 725 0.27 31.04 12.87
N PHE A 726 1.25 30.97 11.96
CA PHE A 726 0.96 30.68 10.56
C PHE A 726 0.58 29.20 10.34
N SER A 727 -0.44 28.95 9.52
CA SER A 727 -0.89 27.61 9.13
C SER A 727 -1.23 27.55 7.64
N HIS A 728 -0.76 26.52 6.93
CA HIS A 728 -0.90 26.37 5.47
C HIS A 728 -1.36 24.97 5.07
#